data_AF-A0A524QV97-F1
#
_entry.id   AF-A0A524QV97-F1
#
_cell.length_a   1.000
_cell.length_b   1.000
_cell.length_c   1.000
_cell.angle_alpha   90.00
_cell.angle_beta   90.00
_cell.angle_gamma   90.00
#
_symmetry.space_group_name_H-M   'P 1'
#
loop_
_entity.id
_entity.type
_entity.pdbx_description
1 polymer ?
#
loop_
_entity_poly.entity_id
_entity_poly.type
_entity_poly.pdbx_seq_one_letter_code
_entity_poly.pdbx_strand_id
1 'polypeptide(L)'
;MQVLLKDIVALLLLQSLVVAAPEIALSQDTNAGQVRLSISQLIKSLPKDQIKEWISQNGGEWCNTQRAYDAKRALRYPNLPACPVEGPCDVPAMRDSLIPRTSDPIVTLRIKFNIFCNDDGSNCAATQARADAQLATLNAHFLPLRIQWTARTSFINSSQYRVYTDDEEYGIKTTYADQPDSQLNVFITSIESSYIGMGTFPWDPQALTSMGGIMLEAGVFGGNQGTLTHEIGHNLGLWHTFHGVSEVQLCGDCYERADKLNGNTTGDFCLDTDPTPLNYYCKPPVGNDPCSGLSWGPTDIQNYMGYSPDACWTEFSPQQWGRMHCWLNETLNGWRNCHPSALLAVANEKLVDTDHDGVPDDIDNCPLVFNPCQEDNNGNSVGDACDADIDGDGFQNASDNCPYAYNPDQLDSDGDSLGNACDNCPLVANASQSDVDANGIGDVCDPCTDTDQDGYGDPGYAATTCTLDNCPDISNPNQADADADRIGDVCDNCPSTFNSQQYDENQDGIGDACDGSLHIQSYLLPDAVNNTPYSYQFWAVGGIAPYRWQFISGDFPYGLTVNPDTVGTLTGTPNYSATFYFTIACADSDTPQRTDTLAMSLRVVEPPPPPPACGDADGSGNINISDVVYLVNHIFAGGLGPNPLALGDTDCDGTIDVADAVRLMVHIFGSVASPCTCK
;
A
#
# COMPACT_ATOMS: atom_id res chain seq x y z
N MET A 1 -59.11 19.65 -19.55
CA MET A 1 -57.67 19.78 -19.89
C MET A 1 -56.77 19.61 -18.68
N GLN A 2 -56.77 20.47 -17.66
CA GLN A 2 -55.91 20.25 -16.46
C GLN A 2 -56.20 18.95 -15.68
N VAL A 3 -57.43 18.43 -15.70
CA VAL A 3 -57.74 17.10 -15.12
C VAL A 3 -57.16 15.97 -15.97
N LEU A 4 -57.41 15.97 -17.29
CA LEU A 4 -56.82 14.99 -18.22
C LEU A 4 -55.29 14.91 -18.12
N LEU A 5 -54.59 16.03 -17.91
CA LEU A 5 -53.14 16.04 -17.79
C LEU A 5 -52.64 15.35 -16.51
N LYS A 6 -53.38 15.48 -15.39
CA LYS A 6 -53.07 14.73 -14.16
C LYS A 6 -53.33 13.24 -14.29
N ASP A 7 -54.43 12.85 -14.96
CA ASP A 7 -54.77 11.45 -15.16
C ASP A 7 -53.76 10.75 -16.09
N ILE A 8 -53.26 11.44 -17.13
CA ILE A 8 -52.22 10.92 -18.03
C ILE A 8 -50.88 10.75 -17.31
N VAL A 9 -50.45 11.70 -16.48
CA VAL A 9 -49.22 11.58 -15.68
C VAL A 9 -49.33 10.45 -14.65
N ALA A 10 -50.50 10.25 -14.04
CA ALA A 10 -50.74 9.14 -13.12
C ALA A 10 -50.73 7.77 -13.84
N LEU A 11 -51.28 7.67 -15.07
CA LEU A 11 -51.20 6.45 -15.88
C LEU A 11 -49.76 6.11 -16.31
N LEU A 12 -48.96 7.12 -16.68
CA LEU A 12 -47.58 6.91 -17.14
C LEU A 12 -46.65 6.46 -15.99
N LEU A 13 -46.85 6.96 -14.76
CA LEU A 13 -46.12 6.49 -13.58
C LEU A 13 -46.53 5.08 -13.12
N LEU A 14 -47.72 4.61 -13.49
CA LEU A 14 -48.19 3.23 -13.24
C LEU A 14 -47.71 2.24 -14.32
N GLN A 15 -47.46 2.69 -15.54
CA GLN A 15 -46.97 1.84 -16.62
C GLN A 15 -45.47 1.49 -16.51
N SER A 16 -44.68 2.27 -15.78
CA SER A 16 -43.25 1.99 -15.54
C SER A 16 -42.98 1.01 -14.38
N LEU A 17 -44.01 0.48 -13.72
CA LEU A 17 -43.89 -0.43 -12.57
C LEU A 17 -44.49 -1.84 -12.78
N VAL A 18 -44.90 -2.20 -14.00
CA VAL A 18 -45.53 -3.51 -14.28
C VAL A 18 -44.88 -4.23 -15.46
N VAL A 19 -43.72 -4.87 -15.21
CA VAL A 19 -43.23 -6.02 -15.98
C VAL A 19 -42.70 -7.11 -15.03
N ALA A 20 -43.57 -7.62 -14.14
CA ALA A 20 -43.46 -8.97 -13.57
C ALA A 20 -44.79 -9.40 -12.91
N ALA A 21 -45.33 -10.54 -13.36
CA ALA A 21 -46.50 -11.28 -12.84
C ALA A 21 -47.93 -10.66 -13.01
N PRO A 22 -48.97 -11.49 -13.27
CA PRO A 22 -50.36 -11.04 -13.49
C PRO A 22 -51.28 -11.16 -12.25
N GLU A 23 -52.46 -10.52 -12.36
CA GLU A 23 -53.62 -10.55 -11.45
C GLU A 23 -53.43 -9.96 -10.03
N ILE A 24 -54.14 -8.84 -9.75
CA ILE A 24 -55.22 -8.72 -8.74
C ILE A 24 -55.78 -7.28 -8.75
N ALA A 25 -57.02 -7.11 -8.27
CA ALA A 25 -57.89 -5.95 -8.55
C ALA A 25 -57.66 -4.69 -7.68
N LEU A 26 -58.20 -3.55 -8.15
CA LEU A 26 -58.30 -2.29 -7.41
C LEU A 26 -59.10 -2.43 -6.10
N SER A 27 -58.70 -1.68 -5.08
CA SER A 27 -59.64 -0.93 -4.24
C SER A 27 -59.08 0.46 -3.90
N GLN A 28 -59.96 1.47 -3.89
CA GLN A 28 -59.62 2.83 -3.50
C GLN A 28 -59.76 2.97 -1.98
N ASP A 29 -58.84 3.68 -1.32
CA ASP A 29 -59.25 4.72 -0.38
C ASP A 29 -58.19 5.83 -0.28
N THR A 30 -58.59 6.97 0.26
CA THR A 30 -57.90 8.25 0.23
C THR A 30 -57.30 8.62 1.58
N ASN A 31 -56.09 9.17 1.59
CA ASN A 31 -55.77 10.45 2.26
C ASN A 31 -54.29 10.85 2.07
N ALA A 32 -54.02 12.15 2.11
CA ALA A 32 -52.70 12.73 1.84
C ALA A 32 -51.87 12.95 3.13
N GLY A 33 -50.55 12.80 3.02
CA GLY A 33 -49.58 13.14 4.07
C GLY A 33 -48.14 13.11 3.54
N GLN A 34 -47.34 14.12 3.84
CA GLN A 34 -45.95 14.27 3.36
C GLN A 34 -45.00 13.25 3.99
N VAL A 35 -44.02 12.73 3.22
CA VAL A 35 -42.70 12.32 3.76
C VAL A 35 -41.61 12.58 2.71
N ARG A 36 -40.51 13.25 3.10
CA ARG A 36 -39.21 13.16 2.39
C ARG A 36 -38.43 12.00 3.02
N LEU A 37 -37.87 11.10 2.22
CA LEU A 37 -37.01 10.00 2.72
C LEU A 37 -35.66 10.03 2.02
N SER A 38 -34.59 9.81 2.79
CA SER A 38 -33.25 9.51 2.26
C SER A 38 -33.04 7.99 2.15
N ILE A 39 -32.10 7.59 1.31
CA ILE A 39 -31.83 6.19 0.92
C ILE A 39 -31.65 5.24 2.14
N SER A 40 -31.09 5.75 3.24
CA SER A 40 -30.87 4.98 4.48
C SER A 40 -32.15 4.49 5.18
N GLN A 41 -33.31 5.10 4.89
CA GLN A 41 -34.61 4.63 5.41
C GLN A 41 -35.31 3.61 4.49
N LEU A 42 -34.98 3.57 3.20
CA LEU A 42 -35.52 2.58 2.25
C LEU A 42 -35.01 1.16 2.56
N ILE A 43 -33.75 1.06 2.97
CA ILE A 43 -33.08 -0.20 3.36
C ILE A 43 -33.71 -0.79 4.65
N LYS A 44 -34.29 0.05 5.52
CA LYS A 44 -34.91 -0.37 6.79
C LYS A 44 -36.39 -0.77 6.67
N SER A 45 -37.02 -0.60 5.51
CA SER A 45 -38.43 -0.93 5.27
C SER A 45 -38.69 -2.27 4.57
N LEU A 46 -37.65 -3.01 4.17
CA LEU A 46 -37.81 -4.31 3.52
C LEU A 46 -38.17 -5.42 4.54
N PRO A 47 -39.23 -6.22 4.32
CA PRO A 47 -39.56 -7.34 5.21
C PRO A 47 -38.45 -8.40 5.20
N LYS A 48 -37.98 -8.79 6.39
CA LYS A 48 -36.86 -9.74 6.58
C LYS A 48 -37.07 -11.11 5.93
N ASP A 49 -38.30 -11.49 5.64
CA ASP A 49 -38.63 -12.79 5.06
C ASP A 49 -38.44 -12.83 3.53
N GLN A 50 -38.58 -11.69 2.82
CA GLN A 50 -38.31 -11.63 1.38
C GLN A 50 -36.80 -11.63 1.06
N ILE A 51 -35.97 -11.08 1.95
CA ILE A 51 -34.50 -11.15 1.83
C ILE A 51 -34.03 -12.61 1.98
N LYS A 52 -34.66 -13.39 2.87
CA LYS A 52 -34.39 -14.84 3.01
C LYS A 52 -34.84 -15.63 1.79
N GLU A 53 -35.97 -15.27 1.20
CA GLU A 53 -36.50 -15.95 0.02
C GLU A 53 -35.60 -15.73 -1.22
N TRP A 54 -35.09 -14.51 -1.42
CA TRP A 54 -34.13 -14.19 -2.48
C TRP A 54 -32.80 -14.96 -2.34
N ILE A 55 -32.26 -15.05 -1.11
CA ILE A 55 -31.08 -15.87 -0.79
C ILE A 55 -31.36 -17.36 -1.02
N SER A 56 -32.56 -17.85 -0.70
CA SER A 56 -32.94 -19.25 -0.89
C SER A 56 -33.11 -19.68 -2.36
N GLN A 57 -33.41 -18.73 -3.26
CA GLN A 57 -33.65 -19.00 -4.68
C GLN A 57 -32.42 -18.79 -5.56
N ASN A 58 -31.40 -18.05 -5.10
CA ASN A 58 -30.18 -17.76 -5.87
C ASN A 58 -28.86 -18.22 -5.20
N GLY A 59 -28.87 -18.59 -3.92
CA GLY A 59 -27.67 -19.03 -3.18
C GLY A 59 -27.27 -20.51 -3.38
N GLY A 60 -27.57 -21.08 -4.55
CA GLY A 60 -27.72 -22.54 -4.71
C GLY A 60 -26.92 -23.24 -5.83
N GLU A 61 -25.90 -22.61 -6.44
CA GLU A 61 -25.19 -23.24 -7.59
C GLU A 61 -23.65 -23.12 -7.61
N TRP A 62 -23.01 -22.87 -6.46
CA TRP A 62 -21.54 -22.85 -6.32
C TRP A 62 -20.92 -24.15 -5.77
N CYS A 63 -21.56 -25.31 -6.01
CA CYS A 63 -21.12 -26.57 -5.41
C CYS A 63 -21.49 -27.85 -6.20
N ASN A 64 -21.25 -27.92 -7.52
CA ASN A 64 -21.33 -29.22 -8.23
C ASN A 64 -20.57 -29.41 -9.58
N THR A 65 -19.54 -28.62 -9.90
CA THR A 65 -18.66 -28.88 -11.07
C THR A 65 -17.27 -29.41 -10.71
N GLN A 66 -16.78 -29.14 -9.49
CA GLN A 66 -15.50 -29.67 -8.98
C GLN A 66 -15.63 -31.10 -8.42
N ARG A 67 -16.07 -32.05 -9.27
CA ARG A 67 -16.11 -33.48 -8.90
C ARG A 67 -15.76 -34.45 -10.03
N ALA A 68 -15.30 -33.94 -11.18
CA ALA A 68 -14.85 -34.74 -12.32
C ALA A 68 -13.38 -34.47 -12.73
N TYR A 69 -12.72 -33.48 -12.13
CA TYR A 69 -11.35 -33.10 -12.47
C TYR A 69 -10.30 -33.83 -11.60
N ASP A 70 -10.61 -34.04 -10.32
CA ASP A 70 -9.60 -34.35 -9.29
C ASP A 70 -9.16 -35.82 -9.29
N ALA A 71 -9.99 -36.73 -9.81
CA ALA A 71 -9.64 -38.13 -10.00
C ALA A 71 -8.56 -38.38 -11.08
N LYS A 72 -8.12 -37.34 -11.81
CA LYS A 72 -7.05 -37.43 -12.83
C LYS A 72 -5.80 -36.61 -12.53
N ARG A 73 -5.80 -35.73 -11.52
CA ARG A 73 -4.66 -34.85 -11.19
C ARG A 73 -3.62 -35.55 -10.29
N ALA A 74 -4.05 -36.44 -9.39
CA ALA A 74 -3.21 -37.24 -8.49
C ALA A 74 -2.25 -38.26 -9.16
N LEU A 75 -2.22 -38.33 -10.51
CA LEU A 75 -1.33 -39.19 -11.29
C LEU A 75 -0.30 -38.42 -12.13
N ARG A 76 -0.23 -37.07 -12.04
CA ARG A 76 0.49 -36.25 -13.02
C ARG A 76 1.69 -35.44 -12.49
N TYR A 77 1.78 -35.12 -11.19
CA TYR A 77 2.84 -34.24 -10.67
C TYR A 77 3.47 -34.79 -9.38
N PRO A 78 4.55 -35.59 -9.45
CA PRO A 78 5.27 -36.11 -8.28
C PRO A 78 6.29 -35.13 -7.68
N ASN A 79 6.67 -34.08 -8.44
CA ASN A 79 7.77 -33.17 -8.11
C ASN A 79 7.30 -31.72 -8.33
N LEU A 80 6.87 -31.04 -7.26
CA LEU A 80 6.79 -29.57 -7.21
C LEU A 80 8.01 -29.05 -6.43
N PRO A 81 8.55 -27.87 -6.75
CA PRO A 81 9.56 -27.22 -5.89
C PRO A 81 9.01 -26.96 -4.48
N ALA A 82 9.90 -26.86 -3.50
CA ALA A 82 9.56 -26.20 -2.24
C ALA A 82 9.50 -24.67 -2.47
N CYS A 83 8.71 -23.94 -1.67
CA CYS A 83 8.89 -22.49 -1.63
C CYS A 83 10.31 -22.13 -1.18
N PRO A 84 10.80 -20.93 -1.55
CA PRO A 84 12.03 -20.40 -0.99
C PRO A 84 11.98 -20.41 0.54
N VAL A 85 13.16 -20.59 1.13
CA VAL A 85 13.43 -20.14 2.50
C VAL A 85 14.02 -18.75 2.37
N GLU A 86 13.47 -17.80 3.11
CA GLU A 86 13.90 -16.39 3.06
C GLU A 86 15.20 -16.20 3.84
N GLY A 87 15.50 -17.10 4.78
CA GLY A 87 16.81 -17.13 5.39
C GLY A 87 17.07 -18.23 6.42
N PRO A 88 18.19 -18.12 7.17
CA PRO A 88 18.58 -19.12 8.17
C PRO A 88 17.48 -19.40 9.21
N CYS A 89 16.70 -18.38 9.56
CA CYS A 89 15.70 -18.46 10.63
C CYS A 89 14.43 -19.23 10.28
N ASP A 90 14.25 -19.65 9.03
CA ASP A 90 13.16 -20.53 8.61
C ASP A 90 13.50 -22.02 8.87
N VAL A 91 14.77 -22.32 9.15
CA VAL A 91 15.22 -23.67 9.52
C VAL A 91 14.78 -23.97 10.96
N PRO A 92 13.89 -24.96 11.20
CA PRO A 92 13.35 -25.26 12.53
C PRO A 92 14.43 -25.47 13.60
N ALA A 93 15.54 -26.11 13.25
CA ALA A 93 16.63 -26.36 14.18
C ALA A 93 17.35 -25.09 14.68
N MET A 94 17.34 -23.99 13.90
CA MET A 94 17.97 -22.73 14.31
C MET A 94 16.97 -21.85 15.06
N ARG A 95 15.76 -21.69 14.51
CA ARG A 95 14.60 -21.07 15.17
C ARG A 95 14.35 -21.64 16.58
N ASP A 96 14.20 -22.96 16.68
CA ASP A 96 13.84 -23.62 17.94
C ASP A 96 15.00 -23.61 18.96
N SER A 97 16.24 -23.41 18.51
CA SER A 97 17.40 -23.27 19.40
C SER A 97 17.44 -21.92 20.12
N LEU A 98 16.68 -20.94 19.62
CA LEU A 98 16.64 -19.56 20.10
C LEU A 98 15.32 -19.18 20.78
N ILE A 99 14.44 -20.15 21.06
CA ILE A 99 13.25 -19.93 21.90
C ILE A 99 13.71 -19.49 23.30
N PRO A 100 13.39 -18.27 23.74
CA PRO A 100 13.98 -17.69 24.94
C PRO A 100 13.39 -18.34 26.20
N ARG A 101 14.25 -18.60 27.18
CA ARG A 101 13.87 -19.14 28.49
C ARG A 101 13.77 -17.99 29.49
N THR A 102 13.04 -18.21 30.58
CA THR A 102 12.92 -17.24 31.70
C THR A 102 14.26 -16.89 32.37
N SER A 103 15.32 -17.67 32.14
CA SER A 103 16.68 -17.42 32.62
C SER A 103 17.57 -16.64 31.66
N ASP A 104 17.17 -16.50 30.40
CA ASP A 104 17.97 -15.83 29.38
C ASP A 104 17.83 -14.30 29.55
N PRO A 105 18.87 -13.50 29.24
CA PRO A 105 18.82 -12.05 29.41
C PRO A 105 17.69 -11.43 28.55
N ILE A 106 17.21 -10.26 28.97
CA ILE A 106 16.34 -9.44 28.13
C ILE A 106 17.22 -8.83 27.02
N VAL A 107 16.73 -8.85 25.80
CA VAL A 107 17.32 -8.11 24.68
C VAL A 107 16.63 -6.77 24.59
N THR A 108 17.37 -5.70 24.86
CA THR A 108 16.88 -4.33 24.72
C THR A 108 17.10 -3.84 23.29
N LEU A 109 16.07 -3.28 22.67
CA LEU A 109 16.01 -2.77 21.30
C LEU A 109 15.56 -1.31 21.28
N ARG A 110 16.09 -0.50 20.36
CA ARG A 110 15.66 0.88 20.14
C ARG A 110 14.52 0.96 19.13
N ILE A 111 13.57 1.87 19.38
CA ILE A 111 12.50 2.25 18.45
C ILE A 111 12.40 3.77 18.38
N LYS A 112 12.26 4.35 17.18
CA LYS A 112 12.02 5.78 16.97
C LYS A 112 10.61 5.99 16.46
N PHE A 113 9.84 6.82 17.17
CA PHE A 113 8.51 7.27 16.75
C PHE A 113 8.61 8.62 16.06
N ASN A 114 8.50 8.60 14.73
CA ASN A 114 8.44 9.77 13.86
C ASN A 114 6.97 10.20 13.71
N ILE A 115 6.52 11.19 14.50
CA ILE A 115 5.13 11.64 14.56
C ILE A 115 4.96 12.91 13.72
N PHE A 116 4.16 12.83 12.66
CA PHE A 116 3.95 13.96 11.76
C PHE A 116 2.92 14.96 12.31
N CYS A 117 3.23 16.26 12.14
CA CYS A 117 2.45 17.43 12.53
C CYS A 117 2.26 18.36 11.32
N ASN A 118 1.36 19.34 11.44
CA ASN A 118 1.33 20.46 10.48
C ASN A 118 2.67 21.25 10.56
N ASP A 119 2.97 22.05 9.55
CA ASP A 119 4.21 22.87 9.49
C ASP A 119 4.36 23.84 10.67
N ASP A 120 3.26 24.24 11.31
CA ASP A 120 3.22 25.13 12.48
C ASP A 120 3.33 24.37 13.83
N GLY A 121 3.67 23.08 13.80
CA GLY A 121 3.71 22.19 14.97
C GLY A 121 2.34 21.85 15.56
N SER A 122 1.25 22.28 14.93
CA SER A 122 -0.10 21.95 15.38
C SER A 122 -0.59 20.60 14.86
N ASN A 123 -1.69 20.09 15.42
CA ASN A 123 -2.46 18.96 14.89
C ASN A 123 -1.67 17.65 14.69
N CYS A 124 -0.61 17.40 15.46
CA CYS A 124 0.18 16.17 15.38
C CYS A 124 -0.67 14.88 15.36
N ALA A 125 -0.23 13.90 14.57
CA ALA A 125 -0.90 12.61 14.38
C ALA A 125 -1.09 11.84 15.71
N ALA A 126 -0.12 11.99 16.61
CA ALA A 126 -0.19 11.52 17.99
C ALA A 126 0.37 12.57 18.96
N THR A 127 0.27 12.29 20.26
CA THR A 127 0.87 13.09 21.34
C THR A 127 1.89 12.24 22.08
N GLN A 128 2.80 12.87 22.84
CA GLN A 128 3.80 12.14 23.64
C GLN A 128 3.13 11.08 24.54
N ALA A 129 2.06 11.46 25.26
CA ALA A 129 1.31 10.54 26.10
C ALA A 129 0.68 9.34 25.34
N ARG A 130 0.46 9.43 24.01
CA ARG A 130 0.07 8.27 23.18
C ARG A 130 1.29 7.42 22.82
N ALA A 131 2.43 8.03 22.53
CA ALA A 131 3.70 7.33 22.29
C ALA A 131 4.16 6.56 23.54
N ASP A 132 4.14 7.18 24.71
CA ASP A 132 4.46 6.54 25.99
C ASP A 132 3.53 5.35 26.27
N ALA A 133 2.22 5.51 25.98
CA ALA A 133 1.23 4.45 26.14
C ALA A 133 1.40 3.31 25.11
N GLN A 134 1.86 3.62 23.89
CA GLN A 134 2.21 2.61 22.90
C GLN A 134 3.45 1.84 23.34
N LEU A 135 4.51 2.52 23.81
CA LEU A 135 5.72 1.88 24.34
C LEU A 135 5.40 0.95 25.51
N ALA A 136 4.57 1.40 26.46
CA ALA A 136 4.11 0.56 27.57
C ALA A 136 3.32 -0.68 27.07
N THR A 137 2.56 -0.54 25.99
CA THR A 137 1.83 -1.66 25.35
C THR A 137 2.80 -2.63 24.66
N LEU A 138 3.79 -2.13 23.91
CA LEU A 138 4.85 -2.95 23.31
C LEU A 138 5.62 -3.71 24.38
N ASN A 139 6.05 -3.05 25.45
CA ASN A 139 6.77 -3.71 26.54
C ASN A 139 5.88 -4.72 27.29
N ALA A 140 4.58 -4.49 27.44
CA ALA A 140 3.66 -5.50 27.98
C ALA A 140 3.57 -6.76 27.07
N HIS A 141 3.61 -6.59 25.75
CA HIS A 141 3.49 -7.67 24.77
C HIS A 141 4.82 -8.42 24.55
N PHE A 142 5.96 -7.71 24.51
CA PHE A 142 7.29 -8.25 24.16
C PHE A 142 8.15 -8.69 25.35
N LEU A 143 7.93 -8.16 26.57
CA LEU A 143 8.72 -8.57 27.74
C LEU A 143 8.60 -10.07 28.10
N PRO A 144 7.45 -10.76 27.92
CA PRO A 144 7.37 -12.22 28.04
C PRO A 144 8.29 -12.96 27.06
N LEU A 145 8.55 -12.38 25.89
CA LEU A 145 9.46 -12.88 24.85
C LEU A 145 10.93 -12.55 25.15
N ARG A 146 11.24 -11.94 26.31
CA ARG A 146 12.58 -11.41 26.65
C ARG A 146 13.08 -10.34 25.66
N ILE A 147 12.16 -9.57 25.06
CA ILE A 147 12.46 -8.38 24.26
C ILE A 147 11.90 -7.17 24.99
N GLN A 148 12.66 -6.08 25.04
CA GLN A 148 12.23 -4.82 25.65
C GLN A 148 12.62 -3.65 24.76
N TRP A 149 11.71 -2.69 24.61
CA TRP A 149 11.84 -1.54 23.73
C TRP A 149 12.16 -0.27 24.53
N THR A 150 13.10 0.53 24.02
CA THR A 150 13.36 1.91 24.41
C THR A 150 12.93 2.84 23.28
N ALA A 151 12.07 3.84 23.55
CA ALA A 151 11.61 4.75 22.51
C ALA A 151 12.30 6.11 22.56
N ARG A 152 12.70 6.62 21.38
CA ARG A 152 12.86 8.06 21.13
C ARG A 152 11.64 8.55 20.35
N THR A 153 11.16 9.76 20.62
CA THR A 153 10.01 10.36 19.91
C THR A 153 10.42 11.67 19.28
N SER A 154 10.14 11.83 17.98
CA SER A 154 10.39 13.04 17.20
C SER A 154 9.07 13.56 16.64
N PHE A 155 8.80 14.86 16.80
CA PHE A 155 7.66 15.54 16.19
C PHE A 155 8.14 16.26 14.94
N ILE A 156 7.61 15.86 13.78
CA ILE A 156 8.06 16.33 12.47
C ILE A 156 7.01 17.28 11.90
N ASN A 157 7.40 18.54 11.69
CA ASN A 157 6.53 19.57 11.13
C ASN A 157 6.52 19.46 9.60
N SER A 158 5.56 18.72 9.05
CA SER A 158 5.35 18.59 7.60
C SER A 158 3.87 18.34 7.31
N SER A 159 3.17 19.40 6.90
CA SER A 159 1.76 19.31 6.47
C SER A 159 1.58 18.40 5.26
N GLN A 160 2.62 18.22 4.44
CA GLN A 160 2.62 17.27 3.34
C GLN A 160 2.48 15.84 3.88
N TYR A 161 3.43 15.40 4.70
CA TYR A 161 3.47 14.02 5.21
C TYR A 161 2.54 13.78 6.40
N ARG A 162 1.79 14.79 6.85
CA ARG A 162 0.77 14.69 7.89
C ARG A 162 -0.48 13.90 7.45
N VAL A 163 -0.75 13.84 6.15
CA VAL A 163 -1.82 13.03 5.54
C VAL A 163 -1.20 12.28 4.37
N TYR A 164 -1.10 10.96 4.48
CA TYR A 164 -0.31 10.11 3.62
C TYR A 164 -1.14 9.51 2.48
N THR A 165 -0.54 9.54 1.28
CA THR A 165 -0.94 8.74 0.12
C THR A 165 0.15 7.75 -0.27
N ASP A 166 -0.21 6.62 -0.89
CA ASP A 166 0.70 5.49 -1.13
C ASP A 166 1.94 5.83 -2.00
N ASP A 167 1.93 6.96 -2.73
CA ASP A 167 3.06 7.44 -3.54
C ASP A 167 4.15 8.17 -2.71
N GLU A 168 3.91 8.45 -1.41
CA GLU A 168 4.76 9.32 -0.58
C GLU A 168 5.67 8.56 0.41
N GLU A 169 5.58 7.22 0.47
CA GLU A 169 6.35 6.39 1.41
C GLU A 169 7.86 6.61 1.27
N TYR A 170 8.35 6.61 0.03
CA TYR A 170 9.77 6.81 -0.27
C TYR A 170 10.29 8.12 0.34
N GLY A 171 9.57 9.24 0.14
CA GLY A 171 9.98 10.54 0.67
C GLY A 171 9.97 10.61 2.20
N ILE A 172 8.98 9.98 2.86
CA ILE A 172 8.93 9.90 4.32
C ILE A 172 10.11 9.09 4.87
N LYS A 173 10.35 7.92 4.29
CA LYS A 173 11.36 6.98 4.78
C LYS A 173 12.78 7.49 4.53
N THR A 174 13.11 7.93 3.31
CA THR A 174 14.46 8.45 3.00
C THR A 174 14.81 9.72 3.77
N THR A 175 13.83 10.58 4.07
CA THR A 175 14.08 11.86 4.77
C THR A 175 14.17 11.73 6.29
N TYR A 176 13.39 10.83 6.91
CA TYR A 176 13.22 10.82 8.38
C TYR A 176 13.60 9.50 9.07
N ALA A 177 14.05 8.49 8.34
CA ALA A 177 14.71 7.34 8.94
C ALA A 177 16.04 7.75 9.59
N ASP A 178 16.30 7.23 10.78
CA ASP A 178 17.48 7.56 11.58
C ASP A 178 18.10 6.28 12.09
N GLN A 179 19.38 6.05 11.80
CA GLN A 179 20.16 4.87 12.18
C GLN A 179 19.40 3.52 11.99
N PRO A 180 18.83 3.24 10.80
CA PRO A 180 18.03 2.03 10.55
C PRO A 180 18.80 0.71 10.75
N ASP A 181 20.13 0.75 10.74
CA ASP A 181 21.04 -0.35 11.07
C ASP A 181 21.11 -0.67 12.59
N SER A 182 20.68 0.26 13.46
CA SER A 182 20.74 0.14 14.93
C SER A 182 19.44 0.47 15.68
N GLN A 183 18.38 0.91 15.01
CA GLN A 183 17.05 1.09 15.60
C GLN A 183 15.89 0.90 14.61
N LEU A 184 14.74 0.49 15.13
CA LEU A 184 13.49 0.42 14.36
C LEU A 184 12.88 1.82 14.19
N ASN A 185 12.75 2.30 12.95
CA ASN A 185 12.01 3.51 12.64
C ASN A 185 10.51 3.21 12.43
N VAL A 186 9.63 3.97 13.07
CA VAL A 186 8.17 3.90 12.89
C VAL A 186 7.62 5.28 12.60
N PHE A 187 6.85 5.39 11.51
CA PHE A 187 6.33 6.64 10.97
C PHE A 187 4.81 6.70 11.21
N ILE A 188 4.36 7.69 12.00
CA ILE A 188 2.97 7.82 12.45
C ILE A 188 2.32 9.00 11.73
N THR A 189 1.44 8.69 10.79
CA THR A 189 0.74 9.64 9.92
C THR A 189 -0.73 9.25 9.74
N SER A 190 -1.55 10.10 9.12
CA SER A 190 -2.94 9.81 8.79
C SER A 190 -3.02 9.22 7.37
N ILE A 191 -3.19 7.91 7.27
CA ILE A 191 -3.20 7.13 6.03
C ILE A 191 -4.62 7.20 5.41
N GLU A 192 -4.75 7.72 4.18
CA GLU A 192 -6.04 7.77 3.47
C GLU A 192 -6.31 6.54 2.58
N SER A 193 -5.58 5.44 2.77
CA SER A 193 -5.76 4.17 2.06
C SER A 193 -6.48 3.10 2.90
N SER A 194 -6.51 1.85 2.42
CA SER A 194 -7.15 0.73 3.13
C SER A 194 -6.24 0.02 4.15
N TYR A 195 -4.98 0.44 4.25
CA TYR A 195 -3.98 -0.13 5.14
C TYR A 195 -3.94 0.62 6.49
N ILE A 196 -3.65 -0.10 7.57
CA ILE A 196 -3.53 0.47 8.93
C ILE A 196 -2.10 0.37 9.49
N GLY A 197 -1.25 -0.41 8.83
CA GLY A 197 0.15 -0.64 9.10
C GLY A 197 0.81 -1.29 7.89
N MET A 198 2.12 -1.10 7.75
CA MET A 198 2.97 -1.82 6.80
C MET A 198 4.41 -1.81 7.32
N GLY A 199 5.08 -2.96 7.37
CA GLY A 199 6.47 -3.09 7.83
C GLY A 199 7.37 -3.86 6.86
N THR A 200 8.63 -3.44 6.76
CA THR A 200 9.66 -4.14 5.96
C THR A 200 10.16 -5.39 6.70
N PHE A 201 10.29 -6.52 6.00
CA PHE A 201 10.79 -7.80 6.54
C PHE A 201 12.32 -7.82 6.70
N PRO A 202 12.90 -8.61 7.64
CA PRO A 202 14.34 -8.59 7.94
C PRO A 202 15.24 -9.35 6.92
N TRP A 203 14.65 -9.92 5.87
CA TRP A 203 15.36 -10.49 4.72
C TRP A 203 15.26 -9.59 3.47
N ASP A 204 14.50 -8.49 3.55
CA ASP A 204 14.47 -7.49 2.49
C ASP A 204 15.84 -6.78 2.41
N PRO A 205 16.44 -6.61 1.22
CA PRO A 205 17.70 -5.88 1.06
C PRO A 205 17.67 -4.45 1.64
N GLN A 206 16.49 -3.83 1.72
CA GLN A 206 16.29 -2.48 2.24
C GLN A 206 15.92 -2.44 3.73
N ALA A 207 15.86 -3.59 4.43
CA ALA A 207 15.41 -3.67 5.83
C ALA A 207 16.21 -2.80 6.83
N LEU A 208 17.50 -2.62 6.55
CA LEU A 208 18.45 -1.84 7.35
C LEU A 208 18.87 -0.52 6.68
N THR A 209 18.25 -0.15 5.55
CA THR A 209 18.46 1.16 4.92
C THR A 209 17.35 2.12 5.36
N SER A 210 17.38 3.37 4.89
CA SER A 210 16.33 4.35 5.19
C SER A 210 14.93 3.89 4.77
N MET A 211 14.82 2.97 3.80
CA MET A 211 13.56 2.36 3.33
C MET A 211 13.01 1.25 4.27
N GLY A 212 13.74 0.90 5.33
CA GLY A 212 13.28 -0.02 6.37
C GLY A 212 12.18 0.55 7.28
N GLY A 213 11.85 -0.20 8.34
CA GLY A 213 10.90 0.23 9.36
C GLY A 213 9.42 0.05 9.02
N ILE A 214 8.56 0.81 9.69
CA ILE A 214 7.09 0.62 9.71
C ILE A 214 6.35 1.94 9.45
N MET A 215 5.41 1.95 8.49
CA MET A 215 4.37 2.96 8.34
C MET A 215 3.16 2.57 9.19
N LEU A 216 2.56 3.50 9.94
CA LEU A 216 1.44 3.20 10.84
C LEU A 216 0.36 4.29 10.86
N GLU A 217 -0.90 3.88 10.79
CA GLU A 217 -2.06 4.79 10.87
C GLU A 217 -2.21 5.40 12.28
N ALA A 218 -2.32 6.74 12.30
CA ALA A 218 -2.45 7.54 13.51
C ALA A 218 -3.63 7.11 14.40
N GLY A 219 -4.73 6.60 13.83
CA GLY A 219 -5.90 6.10 14.54
C GLY A 219 -5.65 4.84 15.38
N VAL A 220 -4.67 4.00 15.02
CA VAL A 220 -4.34 2.74 15.72
C VAL A 220 -3.11 2.83 16.62
N PHE A 221 -2.44 3.98 16.69
CA PHE A 221 -1.29 4.20 17.59
C PHE A 221 -1.71 4.57 19.03
N GLY A 222 -1.26 3.81 20.04
CA GLY A 222 -1.43 4.15 21.45
C GLY A 222 -1.67 2.97 22.39
N GLY A 223 -2.13 3.28 23.60
CA GLY A 223 -2.32 2.29 24.66
C GLY A 223 -3.40 1.23 24.36
N ASN A 224 -3.08 -0.04 24.59
CA ASN A 224 -3.91 -1.24 24.35
C ASN A 224 -4.24 -1.51 22.86
N GLN A 225 -3.42 -1.00 21.94
CA GLN A 225 -3.51 -1.33 20.51
C GLN A 225 -2.44 -2.37 20.15
N GLY A 226 -2.85 -3.41 19.44
CA GLY A 226 -1.97 -4.49 19.00
C GLY A 226 -1.46 -4.33 17.57
N THR A 227 -1.98 -3.40 16.77
CA THR A 227 -1.54 -3.22 15.37
C THR A 227 -0.04 -3.02 15.25
N LEU A 228 0.60 -2.13 16.03
CA LEU A 228 2.06 -1.99 15.98
C LEU A 228 2.80 -3.25 16.49
N THR A 229 2.18 -4.06 17.35
CA THR A 229 2.75 -5.36 17.77
C THR A 229 2.75 -6.37 16.61
N HIS A 230 1.71 -6.33 15.77
CA HIS A 230 1.59 -7.11 14.53
C HIS A 230 2.66 -6.69 13.51
N GLU A 231 2.79 -5.39 13.21
CA GLU A 231 3.80 -4.87 12.26
C GLU A 231 5.24 -5.15 12.73
N ILE A 232 5.53 -5.01 14.03
CA ILE A 232 6.82 -5.41 14.61
C ILE A 232 7.04 -6.92 14.47
N GLY A 233 5.98 -7.73 14.50
CA GLY A 233 6.05 -9.15 14.19
C GLY A 233 6.60 -9.42 12.79
N HIS A 234 6.11 -8.72 11.76
CA HIS A 234 6.65 -8.81 10.40
C HIS A 234 8.10 -8.33 10.33
N ASN A 235 8.41 -7.21 10.95
CA ASN A 235 9.75 -6.64 10.94
C ASN A 235 10.79 -7.51 11.70
N LEU A 236 10.37 -8.26 12.73
CA LEU A 236 11.14 -9.33 13.36
C LEU A 236 11.00 -10.70 12.65
N GLY A 237 10.47 -10.71 11.42
CA GLY A 237 10.48 -11.83 10.50
C GLY A 237 9.43 -12.90 10.76
N LEU A 238 8.22 -12.54 11.20
CA LEU A 238 7.05 -13.43 11.27
C LEU A 238 6.10 -13.23 10.10
N TRP A 239 5.55 -14.33 9.60
CA TRP A 239 4.42 -14.31 8.66
C TRP A 239 3.08 -14.26 9.39
N HIS A 240 2.02 -13.94 8.66
CA HIS A 240 0.65 -14.15 9.12
C HIS A 240 0.37 -15.61 9.47
N THR A 241 -0.45 -15.87 10.49
CA THR A 241 -0.86 -17.25 10.85
C THR A 241 -1.72 -17.95 9.78
N PHE A 242 -2.18 -17.21 8.76
CA PHE A 242 -2.92 -17.73 7.60
C PHE A 242 -2.08 -17.83 6.31
N HIS A 243 -0.76 -17.64 6.41
CA HIS A 243 0.17 -17.84 5.30
C HIS A 243 0.20 -19.31 4.86
N GLY A 244 0.05 -19.56 3.57
CA GLY A 244 -0.17 -20.89 2.97
C GLY A 244 -1.65 -21.29 2.84
N VAL A 245 -2.53 -20.82 3.73
CA VAL A 245 -3.97 -21.11 3.65
C VAL A 245 -4.72 -20.09 2.79
N SER A 246 -4.59 -18.80 3.12
CA SER A 246 -5.31 -17.70 2.46
C SER A 246 -4.38 -16.72 1.75
N GLU A 247 -3.13 -16.65 2.20
CA GLU A 247 -2.07 -15.91 1.54
C GLU A 247 -1.14 -16.93 0.86
N VAL A 248 -1.31 -17.09 -0.47
CA VAL A 248 -0.58 -18.07 -1.28
C VAL A 248 -0.15 -17.40 -2.59
N GLN A 249 1.08 -16.87 -2.63
CA GLN A 249 1.50 -16.02 -3.76
C GLN A 249 1.82 -16.79 -5.05
N LEU A 250 2.41 -17.99 -4.99
CA LEU A 250 2.99 -18.65 -6.18
C LEU A 250 2.77 -20.17 -6.29
N CYS A 251 1.93 -20.78 -5.45
CA CYS A 251 1.66 -22.23 -5.48
C CYS A 251 0.16 -22.55 -5.50
N GLY A 252 -0.21 -23.72 -6.04
CA GLY A 252 -1.60 -24.06 -6.36
C GLY A 252 -2.51 -24.36 -5.17
N ASP A 253 -3.80 -24.52 -5.45
CA ASP A 253 -4.92 -24.63 -4.49
C ASP A 253 -4.62 -25.47 -3.22
N CYS A 254 -4.44 -24.73 -2.11
CA CYS A 254 -4.19 -25.14 -0.72
C CYS A 254 -2.79 -25.69 -0.39
N TYR A 255 -2.10 -25.00 0.54
CA TYR A 255 -0.72 -25.27 0.87
C TYR A 255 -0.36 -25.03 2.34
N GLU A 256 0.02 -26.09 3.04
CA GLU A 256 0.68 -26.02 4.34
C GLU A 256 1.75 -27.15 4.37
N ARG A 257 2.74 -27.19 5.26
CA ARG A 257 2.70 -26.90 6.70
C ARG A 257 4.08 -26.68 7.32
N ALA A 258 4.10 -26.21 8.57
CA ALA A 258 5.16 -26.55 9.53
C ALA A 258 5.08 -28.01 10.06
N ASP A 259 3.88 -28.63 10.20
CA ASP A 259 3.59 -30.06 9.85
C ASP A 259 2.56 -31.01 10.60
N LYS A 260 1.23 -30.69 10.71
CA LYS A 260 0.19 -31.71 11.11
C LYS A 260 -0.95 -32.26 10.19
N LEU A 261 -1.16 -31.78 8.96
CA LEU A 261 -1.94 -32.47 7.88
C LEU A 261 -1.14 -33.06 6.66
N ASN A 262 -0.71 -32.33 5.60
CA ASN A 262 0.07 -32.87 4.44
C ASN A 262 1.57 -32.43 4.36
N GLY A 263 2.55 -33.31 4.07
CA GLY A 263 3.99 -33.00 4.21
C GLY A 263 4.74 -32.41 2.99
N ASN A 264 5.04 -31.09 3.02
CA ASN A 264 6.30 -30.48 2.54
C ASN A 264 6.46 -29.00 3.03
N THR A 265 7.45 -28.75 3.89
CA THR A 265 8.27 -27.50 4.03
C THR A 265 7.71 -26.07 4.27
N THR A 266 6.41 -25.75 4.39
CA THR A 266 5.96 -24.33 4.23
C THR A 266 4.75 -23.85 5.05
N GLY A 267 4.67 -22.56 5.35
CA GLY A 267 3.57 -21.93 6.09
C GLY A 267 4.06 -20.64 6.72
N ASP A 268 3.58 -20.27 7.91
CA ASP A 268 4.15 -19.16 8.69
C ASP A 268 5.55 -19.46 9.30
N PHE A 269 6.06 -20.67 9.02
CA PHE A 269 7.26 -21.29 9.57
C PHE A 269 7.25 -21.44 11.11
N CYS A 270 6.09 -21.69 11.73
CA CYS A 270 5.96 -22.10 13.14
C CYS A 270 5.09 -23.38 13.29
N LEU A 271 5.53 -24.35 14.09
CA LEU A 271 4.85 -25.65 14.31
C LEU A 271 3.72 -25.57 15.35
N ASP A 272 3.75 -24.55 16.18
CA ASP A 272 2.92 -24.33 17.35
C ASP A 272 1.89 -23.20 17.14
N THR A 273 1.76 -22.72 15.91
CA THR A 273 0.63 -21.98 15.37
C THR A 273 -0.27 -22.95 14.58
N ASP A 274 -1.53 -23.06 14.98
CA ASP A 274 -2.49 -23.95 14.34
C ASP A 274 -3.05 -23.31 13.04
N PRO A 275 -3.00 -24.04 11.90
CA PRO A 275 -3.60 -23.70 10.60
C PRO A 275 -4.93 -22.94 10.65
N THR A 276 -4.96 -21.74 10.05
CA THR A 276 -6.18 -20.93 9.94
C THR A 276 -6.29 -20.23 8.58
N PRO A 277 -7.50 -20.07 8.01
CA PRO A 277 -7.71 -19.10 6.96
C PRO A 277 -7.74 -17.68 7.53
N LEU A 278 -7.68 -16.69 6.64
CA LEU A 278 -7.90 -15.28 6.95
C LEU A 278 -9.22 -15.10 7.71
N ASN A 279 -9.16 -14.55 8.92
CA ASN A 279 -10.30 -14.52 9.84
C ASN A 279 -10.39 -13.21 10.64
N TYR A 280 -11.34 -12.35 10.24
CA TYR A 280 -11.64 -11.06 10.88
C TYR A 280 -12.51 -11.15 12.14
N TYR A 281 -12.64 -12.33 12.77
CA TYR A 281 -13.56 -12.54 13.88
C TYR A 281 -12.89 -13.17 15.12
N CYS A 282 -13.33 -12.73 16.29
CA CYS A 282 -12.96 -13.25 17.62
C CYS A 282 -13.55 -14.65 17.92
N LYS A 283 -13.45 -15.59 16.98
CA LYS A 283 -13.99 -16.95 17.07
C LYS A 283 -13.32 -17.84 16.01
N PRO A 284 -13.26 -19.17 16.20
CA PRO A 284 -12.76 -20.08 15.19
C PRO A 284 -13.47 -19.92 13.83
N PRO A 285 -12.76 -20.11 12.72
CA PRO A 285 -13.30 -20.03 11.37
C PRO A 285 -14.38 -21.12 11.15
N VAL A 286 -15.32 -20.84 10.25
CA VAL A 286 -16.38 -21.80 9.87
C VAL A 286 -16.07 -22.47 8.54
N GLY A 287 -16.41 -23.75 8.44
CA GLY A 287 -16.17 -24.55 7.24
C GLY A 287 -15.07 -25.58 7.45
N ASN A 288 -14.46 -26.00 6.34
CA ASN A 288 -13.42 -27.01 6.32
C ASN A 288 -12.12 -26.43 5.75
N ASP A 289 -11.01 -26.93 6.27
CA ASP A 289 -9.68 -26.77 5.70
C ASP A 289 -9.67 -27.31 4.26
N PRO A 290 -9.33 -26.49 3.25
CA PRO A 290 -9.24 -26.95 1.87
C PRO A 290 -8.12 -27.98 1.63
N CYS A 291 -7.13 -28.11 2.52
CA CYS A 291 -5.96 -28.98 2.37
C CYS A 291 -6.23 -30.41 2.86
N SER A 292 -6.93 -30.56 3.99
CA SER A 292 -7.31 -31.87 4.55
C SER A 292 -8.77 -32.26 4.31
N GLY A 293 -9.64 -31.30 3.98
CA GLY A 293 -11.08 -31.48 3.90
C GLY A 293 -11.76 -31.70 5.27
N LEU A 294 -11.02 -31.60 6.38
CA LEU A 294 -11.56 -31.66 7.74
C LEU A 294 -12.14 -30.30 8.16
N SER A 295 -13.09 -30.27 9.09
CA SER A 295 -13.50 -29.00 9.71
C SER A 295 -12.33 -28.39 10.49
N TRP A 296 -12.21 -27.06 10.43
CA TRP A 296 -11.15 -26.33 11.15
C TRP A 296 -11.11 -26.72 12.64
N GLY A 297 -9.89 -26.87 13.16
CA GLY A 297 -9.62 -27.23 14.54
C GLY A 297 -9.83 -26.07 15.52
N PRO A 298 -9.26 -26.15 16.74
CA PRO A 298 -8.81 -24.92 17.39
C PRO A 298 -7.86 -24.18 16.45
N THR A 299 -7.91 -22.86 16.47
CA THR A 299 -7.08 -21.96 15.64
C THR A 299 -6.67 -20.79 16.52
N ASP A 300 -5.47 -20.24 16.33
CA ASP A 300 -4.92 -19.21 17.22
C ASP A 300 -5.47 -17.81 16.93
N ILE A 301 -6.76 -17.63 17.16
CA ILE A 301 -7.50 -16.36 17.04
C ILE A 301 -7.03 -15.26 18.00
N GLN A 302 -6.11 -15.59 18.91
CA GLN A 302 -5.47 -14.70 19.87
C GLN A 302 -4.01 -14.37 19.49
N ASN A 303 -3.49 -14.96 18.42
CA ASN A 303 -2.14 -14.68 17.95
C ASN A 303 -2.08 -13.27 17.36
N TYR A 304 -1.08 -12.47 17.74
CA TYR A 304 -0.90 -11.13 17.17
C TYR A 304 -0.78 -11.14 15.63
N MET A 305 -0.22 -12.19 15.01
CA MET A 305 -0.10 -12.32 13.55
C MET A 305 -1.37 -12.82 12.84
N GLY A 306 -2.52 -12.83 13.52
CA GLY A 306 -3.85 -13.01 12.90
C GLY A 306 -4.50 -11.67 12.53
N TYR A 307 -5.65 -11.71 11.86
CA TYR A 307 -6.44 -10.52 11.47
C TYR A 307 -7.75 -10.35 12.28
N SER A 308 -7.87 -11.04 13.42
CA SER A 308 -8.94 -10.79 14.39
C SER A 308 -8.82 -9.38 14.99
N PRO A 309 -9.89 -8.76 15.51
CA PRO A 309 -9.79 -7.41 16.10
C PRO A 309 -8.89 -7.39 17.34
N ASP A 310 -8.17 -6.29 17.59
CA ASP A 310 -7.17 -6.11 18.66
C ASP A 310 -7.60 -6.62 20.04
N ALA A 311 -8.88 -6.48 20.40
CA ALA A 311 -9.47 -6.97 21.64
C ALA A 311 -9.42 -8.51 21.83
N CYS A 312 -8.93 -9.24 20.83
CA CYS A 312 -8.78 -10.69 20.81
C CYS A 312 -7.32 -11.14 20.91
N TRP A 313 -6.35 -10.29 20.55
CA TRP A 313 -4.94 -10.64 20.54
C TRP A 313 -4.34 -10.60 21.96
N THR A 314 -3.54 -11.62 22.30
CA THR A 314 -2.92 -11.74 23.62
C THR A 314 -1.53 -12.36 23.62
N GLU A 315 -1.11 -13.05 22.56
CA GLU A 315 0.14 -13.83 22.59
C GLU A 315 0.81 -14.04 21.21
N PHE A 316 2.10 -14.33 21.25
CA PHE A 316 2.86 -14.98 20.18
C PHE A 316 3.18 -16.41 20.62
N SER A 317 3.35 -17.35 19.69
CA SER A 317 3.76 -18.73 20.02
C SER A 317 5.24 -18.83 20.39
N PRO A 318 5.67 -19.81 21.19
CA PRO A 318 7.09 -20.03 21.49
C PRO A 318 8.02 -20.10 20.28
N GLN A 319 7.61 -20.68 19.14
CA GLN A 319 8.45 -20.70 17.94
C GLN A 319 8.48 -19.39 17.18
N GLN A 320 7.39 -18.60 17.22
CA GLN A 320 7.43 -17.21 16.78
C GLN A 320 8.48 -16.43 17.59
N TRP A 321 8.57 -16.64 18.91
CA TRP A 321 9.62 -16.02 19.74
C TRP A 321 11.03 -16.45 19.27
N GLY A 322 11.22 -17.75 18.99
CA GLY A 322 12.48 -18.27 18.47
C GLY A 322 12.86 -17.72 17.09
N ARG A 323 11.88 -17.44 16.21
CA ARG A 323 12.11 -16.83 14.90
C ARG A 323 12.51 -15.36 15.03
N MET A 324 11.85 -14.60 15.90
CA MET A 324 12.24 -13.22 16.25
C MET A 324 13.67 -13.14 16.82
N HIS A 325 13.99 -13.98 17.82
CA HIS A 325 15.35 -14.02 18.40
C HIS A 325 16.42 -14.50 17.41
N CYS A 326 16.03 -15.27 16.40
CA CYS A 326 16.92 -15.62 15.30
C CYS A 326 17.23 -14.41 14.42
N TRP A 327 16.23 -13.68 13.92
CA TRP A 327 16.48 -12.49 13.09
C TRP A 327 17.23 -11.38 13.85
N LEU A 328 17.03 -11.27 15.15
CA LEU A 328 17.84 -10.43 16.06
C LEU A 328 19.29 -10.90 16.19
N ASN A 329 19.60 -12.19 16.08
CA ASN A 329 20.98 -12.68 16.09
C ASN A 329 21.67 -12.57 14.72
N GLU A 330 20.89 -12.67 13.63
CA GLU A 330 21.38 -12.66 12.24
C GLU A 330 21.37 -11.22 11.69
N THR A 331 20.39 -10.83 10.86
CA THR A 331 20.36 -9.52 10.19
C THR A 331 20.29 -8.35 11.17
N LEU A 332 19.38 -8.39 12.15
CA LEU A 332 19.07 -7.26 13.04
C LEU A 332 20.01 -7.17 14.26
N ASN A 333 21.24 -7.68 14.15
CA ASN A 333 22.16 -7.75 15.29
C ASN A 333 22.60 -6.37 15.81
N GLY A 334 22.65 -5.35 14.95
CA GLY A 334 22.98 -3.97 15.30
C GLY A 334 21.94 -3.29 16.21
N TRP A 335 20.70 -3.78 16.24
CA TRP A 335 19.62 -3.23 17.06
C TRP A 335 19.72 -3.62 18.54
N ARG A 336 20.62 -4.55 18.88
CA ARG A 336 20.65 -5.20 20.19
C ARG A 336 21.59 -4.53 21.17
N ASN A 337 21.11 -4.44 22.40
CA ASN A 337 21.92 -4.16 23.59
C ASN A 337 22.64 -2.81 23.50
N CYS A 338 21.86 -1.75 23.70
CA CYS A 338 22.37 -0.63 24.49
C CYS A 338 23.07 -1.14 25.75
N HIS A 339 24.39 -1.09 25.77
CA HIS A 339 25.16 -1.29 26.99
C HIS A 339 26.32 -0.28 27.00
N PRO A 340 26.43 0.59 28.02
CA PRO A 340 27.71 1.17 28.33
C PRO A 340 28.71 0.03 28.61
N SER A 341 29.94 0.15 28.09
CA SER A 341 31.00 -0.88 28.15
C SER A 341 31.43 -1.32 29.57
N ALA A 342 30.77 -0.84 30.63
CA ALA A 342 31.13 -1.02 32.04
C ALA A 342 30.39 -2.17 32.75
N LEU A 343 29.25 -2.65 32.25
CA LEU A 343 28.36 -3.58 32.99
C LEU A 343 28.90 -5.02 33.17
N LEU A 344 30.08 -5.34 32.62
CA LEU A 344 30.77 -6.63 32.83
C LEU A 344 31.35 -6.85 34.24
N ALA A 345 31.26 -5.88 35.15
CA ALA A 345 32.05 -5.86 36.40
C ALA A 345 31.34 -6.23 37.72
N VAL A 346 30.01 -6.13 37.84
CA VAL A 346 29.32 -6.11 39.17
C VAL A 346 28.25 -7.20 39.36
N ALA A 347 28.41 -8.36 38.74
CA ALA A 347 27.53 -9.51 38.96
C ALA A 347 27.81 -10.25 40.29
N ASN A 348 27.68 -9.58 41.46
CA ASN A 348 27.82 -10.27 42.75
C ASN A 348 27.08 -9.66 43.97
N GLU A 349 26.40 -8.51 43.86
CA GLU A 349 25.48 -8.05 44.89
C GLU A 349 24.09 -7.78 44.30
N LYS A 350 23.04 -7.95 45.12
CA LYS A 350 21.66 -7.71 44.70
C LYS A 350 21.39 -6.20 44.79
N LEU A 351 21.88 -5.48 43.79
CA LEU A 351 21.70 -4.04 43.68
C LEU A 351 20.21 -3.70 43.52
N VAL A 352 19.85 -2.46 43.87
CA VAL A 352 18.50 -1.93 43.66
C VAL A 352 18.48 -1.32 42.26
N ASP A 353 17.36 -1.51 41.59
CA ASP A 353 17.04 -1.04 40.24
C ASP A 353 15.56 -0.66 40.36
N THR A 354 15.30 0.64 40.38
CA THR A 354 14.01 1.21 40.83
C THR A 354 13.01 1.34 39.68
N ASP A 355 13.47 1.67 38.48
CA ASP A 355 12.62 1.73 37.27
C ASP A 355 12.67 0.46 36.40
N HIS A 356 13.57 -0.47 36.72
CA HIS A 356 13.74 -1.79 36.09
C HIS A 356 14.27 -1.71 34.65
N ASP A 357 15.23 -0.82 34.40
CA ASP A 357 15.91 -0.72 33.11
C ASP A 357 17.08 -1.70 32.91
N GLY A 358 17.60 -2.27 34.00
CA GLY A 358 18.74 -3.18 34.01
C GLY A 358 20.08 -2.51 34.35
N VAL A 359 20.07 -1.20 34.59
CA VAL A 359 21.13 -0.40 35.18
C VAL A 359 20.76 -0.14 36.65
N PRO A 360 21.60 -0.57 37.62
CA PRO A 360 21.32 -0.34 39.04
C PRO A 360 21.37 1.12 39.48
N ASP A 361 20.50 1.52 40.43
CA ASP A 361 20.33 2.86 41.01
C ASP A 361 21.66 3.58 41.41
N ASP A 362 22.73 2.84 41.68
CA ASP A 362 24.03 3.36 42.13
C ASP A 362 25.01 3.68 40.99
N ILE A 363 24.69 3.26 39.76
CA ILE A 363 25.42 3.58 38.52
C ILE A 363 24.53 4.13 37.40
N ASP A 364 23.22 4.17 37.63
CA ASP A 364 22.20 4.75 36.76
C ASP A 364 22.23 6.29 36.82
N ASN A 365 22.30 6.95 35.65
CA ASN A 365 22.25 8.40 35.51
C ASN A 365 20.81 8.98 35.51
N CYS A 366 19.77 8.14 35.44
CA CYS A 366 18.37 8.49 35.68
C CYS A 366 17.61 7.46 36.55
N PRO A 367 17.92 7.27 37.85
CA PRO A 367 17.38 6.22 38.76
C PRO A 367 15.86 6.08 38.98
N LEU A 368 15.03 6.79 38.22
CA LEU A 368 13.57 6.80 38.28
C LEU A 368 12.93 6.88 36.87
N VAL A 369 13.72 6.89 35.80
CA VAL A 369 13.30 7.13 34.41
C VAL A 369 14.07 6.22 33.46
N PHE A 370 13.52 5.02 33.26
CA PHE A 370 13.99 3.94 32.38
C PHE A 370 14.78 4.42 31.14
N ASN A 371 16.11 4.27 31.16
CA ASN A 371 17.01 4.73 30.11
C ASN A 371 18.27 3.82 29.99
N PRO A 372 18.13 2.54 29.59
CA PRO A 372 19.20 1.54 29.72
C PRO A 372 20.40 1.77 28.77
N CYS A 373 20.26 2.75 27.89
CA CYS A 373 21.31 3.24 26.99
C CYS A 373 22.23 4.28 27.67
N GLN A 374 21.80 4.88 28.79
CA GLN A 374 22.59 5.74 29.69
C GLN A 374 23.31 6.90 28.97
N GLU A 375 22.63 7.51 27.99
CA GLU A 375 23.11 8.73 27.36
C GLU A 375 23.19 9.88 28.37
N ASP A 376 24.25 10.68 28.27
CA ASP A 376 24.59 11.85 29.11
C ASP A 376 25.43 12.78 28.23
N ASN A 377 24.75 13.60 27.42
CA ASN A 377 25.35 14.38 26.34
C ASN A 377 26.32 15.45 26.85
N ASN A 378 25.99 16.10 27.96
CA ASN A 378 26.83 17.14 28.60
C ASN A 378 27.86 16.58 29.61
N GLY A 379 27.77 15.29 29.96
CA GLY A 379 28.67 14.61 30.89
C GLY A 379 28.47 14.99 32.36
N ASN A 380 27.29 15.51 32.73
CA ASN A 380 27.00 16.03 34.06
C ASN A 380 26.59 14.93 35.07
N SER A 381 26.44 13.67 34.61
CA SER A 381 25.96 12.50 35.35
C SER A 381 24.46 12.48 35.67
N VAL A 382 23.66 13.29 34.98
CA VAL A 382 22.21 13.17 34.81
C VAL A 382 21.98 12.74 33.36
N GLY A 383 21.23 11.68 33.13
CA GLY A 383 21.04 11.17 31.78
C GLY A 383 20.06 12.00 30.94
N ASP A 384 20.21 11.94 29.62
CA ASP A 384 19.38 12.70 28.66
C ASP A 384 17.86 12.48 28.88
N ALA A 385 17.48 11.29 29.34
CA ALA A 385 16.09 10.91 29.61
C ALA A 385 15.45 11.65 30.80
N CYS A 386 16.27 12.20 31.71
CA CYS A 386 15.81 12.91 32.90
C CYS A 386 16.43 14.31 33.08
N ASP A 387 17.36 14.73 32.22
CA ASP A 387 17.84 16.11 32.18
C ASP A 387 16.83 17.04 31.48
N ALA A 388 16.70 18.25 32.00
CA ALA A 388 15.87 19.31 31.45
C ALA A 388 16.66 20.29 30.56
N ASP A 389 17.99 20.12 30.51
CA ASP A 389 19.01 20.94 29.84
C ASP A 389 20.13 19.96 29.37
N ILE A 390 19.80 19.16 28.33
CA ILE A 390 20.58 17.96 27.92
C ILE A 390 22.01 18.29 27.49
N ASP A 391 22.26 19.47 26.92
CA ASP A 391 23.59 19.91 26.49
C ASP A 391 24.30 20.82 27.50
N GLY A 392 23.59 21.28 28.54
CA GLY A 392 24.12 22.08 29.63
C GLY A 392 24.40 23.55 29.26
N ASP A 393 23.76 24.07 28.21
CA ASP A 393 23.97 25.44 27.73
C ASP A 393 23.27 26.51 28.60
N GLY A 394 22.25 26.11 29.38
CA GLY A 394 21.46 26.97 30.26
C GLY A 394 20.07 27.35 29.74
N PHE A 395 19.68 26.87 28.55
CA PHE A 395 18.31 26.81 28.07
C PHE A 395 17.69 25.45 28.40
N GLN A 396 16.36 25.36 28.36
CA GLN A 396 15.67 24.09 28.62
C GLN A 396 15.32 23.45 27.28
N ASN A 397 15.39 22.12 27.17
CA ASN A 397 15.14 21.36 25.93
C ASN A 397 13.90 21.79 25.12
N ALA A 398 12.85 22.29 25.80
CA ALA A 398 11.58 22.74 25.20
C ALA A 398 11.56 24.23 24.78
N SER A 399 12.66 24.96 24.90
CA SER A 399 12.85 26.37 24.55
C SER A 399 14.22 26.64 23.94
N ASP A 400 14.91 25.57 23.58
CA ASP A 400 16.24 25.52 23.01
C ASP A 400 16.11 25.13 21.53
N ASN A 401 16.79 25.86 20.63
CA ASN A 401 16.83 25.56 19.20
C ASN A 401 17.93 24.56 18.79
N CYS A 402 18.77 24.11 19.73
CA CYS A 402 19.68 22.96 19.58
C CYS A 402 19.76 22.08 20.85
N PRO A 403 18.68 21.35 21.25
CA PRO A 403 18.61 20.58 22.52
C PRO A 403 19.67 19.50 22.81
N TYR A 404 20.66 19.32 21.92
CA TYR A 404 21.77 18.38 22.06
C TYR A 404 23.13 19.03 21.73
N ALA A 405 23.23 20.33 21.44
CA ALA A 405 24.45 20.95 20.92
C ALA A 405 24.69 22.37 21.46
N TYR A 406 25.43 22.43 22.59
CA TYR A 406 25.73 23.61 23.41
C TYR A 406 25.81 24.94 22.64
N ASN A 407 24.75 25.76 22.74
CA ASN A 407 24.63 27.03 22.01
C ASN A 407 24.00 28.18 22.83
N PRO A 408 24.67 28.66 23.90
CA PRO A 408 24.10 29.60 24.88
C PRO A 408 23.83 31.03 24.35
N ASP A 409 24.02 31.27 23.06
CA ASP A 409 23.56 32.47 22.36
C ASP A 409 22.24 32.29 21.59
N GLN A 410 21.78 31.04 21.42
CA GLN A 410 20.57 30.62 20.70
C GLN A 410 20.48 31.25 19.30
N LEU A 411 21.63 31.44 18.66
CA LEU A 411 21.71 32.09 17.36
C LEU A 411 21.10 31.19 16.28
N ASP A 412 20.04 31.68 15.65
CA ASP A 412 19.43 31.20 14.41
C ASP A 412 19.58 32.34 13.38
N SER A 413 20.23 32.06 12.25
CA SER A 413 20.69 33.09 11.30
C SER A 413 19.82 33.26 10.06
N ASP A 414 19.03 32.25 9.69
CA ASP A 414 18.13 32.28 8.53
C ASP A 414 16.65 32.15 8.90
N GLY A 415 16.34 31.73 10.13
CA GLY A 415 15.00 31.72 10.71
C GLY A 415 14.24 30.42 10.52
N ASP A 416 14.91 29.29 10.31
CA ASP A 416 14.27 27.99 10.11
C ASP A 416 13.84 27.27 11.42
N SER A 417 14.22 27.83 12.57
CA SER A 417 13.99 27.33 13.95
C SER A 417 15.05 26.36 14.50
N LEU A 418 16.12 26.07 13.78
CA LEU A 418 17.31 25.41 14.30
C LEU A 418 18.40 26.44 14.63
N GLY A 419 19.20 26.15 15.65
CA GLY A 419 20.34 26.99 15.98
C GLY A 419 21.54 26.69 15.09
N ASN A 420 22.33 27.72 14.79
CA ASN A 420 23.60 27.67 14.05
C ASN A 420 24.62 26.60 14.54
N ALA A 421 24.43 26.01 15.73
CA ALA A 421 25.29 25.00 16.32
C ALA A 421 24.90 23.56 15.97
N CYS A 422 23.64 23.33 15.59
CA CYS A 422 23.08 22.04 15.18
C CYS A 422 22.52 22.06 13.75
N ASP A 423 22.56 23.21 13.09
CA ASP A 423 22.17 23.40 11.70
C ASP A 423 23.34 23.08 10.74
N ASN A 424 23.11 22.16 9.80
CA ASN A 424 24.04 21.78 8.74
C ASN A 424 24.06 22.74 7.52
N CYS A 425 23.14 23.71 7.48
CA CYS A 425 23.16 24.84 6.54
C CYS A 425 22.87 26.21 7.21
N PRO A 426 23.73 26.73 8.12
CA PRO A 426 23.53 27.93 8.98
C PRO A 426 23.21 29.30 8.35
N LEU A 427 22.91 29.36 7.05
CA LEU A 427 22.62 30.54 6.25
C LEU A 427 21.54 30.29 5.17
N VAL A 428 20.97 29.07 5.09
CA VAL A 428 20.04 28.60 4.05
C VAL A 428 18.98 27.66 4.66
N ALA A 429 17.93 28.26 5.22
CA ALA A 429 16.83 27.59 5.92
C ALA A 429 16.42 26.20 5.38
N ASN A 430 16.62 25.16 6.20
CA ASN A 430 16.37 23.76 5.89
C ASN A 430 16.04 22.94 7.14
N ALA A 431 14.88 23.21 7.76
CA ALA A 431 14.43 22.52 8.97
C ALA A 431 14.28 20.98 8.86
N SER A 432 14.49 20.38 7.68
CA SER A 432 14.61 18.92 7.51
C SER A 432 15.99 18.36 7.85
N GLN A 433 17.06 19.19 7.78
CA GLN A 433 18.46 18.81 8.01
C GLN A 433 18.92 17.61 7.18
N SER A 434 18.38 17.47 5.98
CA SER A 434 18.78 16.45 5.00
C SER A 434 20.27 16.62 4.64
N ASP A 435 21.02 15.53 4.67
CA ASP A 435 22.46 15.41 4.43
C ASP A 435 22.71 14.00 3.87
N VAL A 436 22.59 13.86 2.54
CA VAL A 436 22.52 12.55 1.87
C VAL A 436 23.84 11.78 1.91
N ASP A 437 24.97 12.46 1.74
CA ASP A 437 26.30 11.85 1.77
C ASP A 437 26.95 11.82 3.17
N ALA A 438 26.23 12.36 4.17
CA ALA A 438 26.64 12.50 5.56
C ALA A 438 27.96 13.26 5.75
N ASN A 439 28.28 14.21 4.87
CA ASN A 439 29.50 15.01 4.94
C ASN A 439 29.43 16.14 6.01
N GLY A 440 28.23 16.41 6.55
CA GLY A 440 27.98 17.44 7.56
C GLY A 440 27.55 18.80 6.98
N ILE A 441 27.25 18.86 5.68
CA ILE A 441 26.71 20.01 4.96
C ILE A 441 25.39 19.58 4.34
N GLY A 442 24.29 20.25 4.67
CA GLY A 442 22.97 19.79 4.21
C GLY A 442 22.71 20.03 2.71
N ASP A 443 21.87 19.18 2.10
CA ASP A 443 21.62 19.11 0.65
C ASP A 443 21.30 20.47 -0.01
N VAL A 444 20.70 21.41 0.73
CA VAL A 444 20.30 22.73 0.19
C VAL A 444 21.47 23.71 0.02
N CYS A 445 22.55 23.51 0.78
CA CYS A 445 23.74 24.35 0.78
C CYS A 445 25.01 23.60 0.36
N ASP A 446 24.92 22.28 0.23
CA ASP A 446 25.97 21.40 -0.24
C ASP A 446 26.34 21.71 -1.71
N PRO A 447 27.61 22.09 -1.98
CA PRO A 447 28.09 22.31 -3.33
C PRO A 447 28.50 21.02 -4.06
N CYS A 448 28.52 19.85 -3.41
CA CYS A 448 28.81 18.55 -4.01
C CYS A 448 28.41 17.37 -3.11
N THR A 449 27.20 16.86 -3.30
CA THR A 449 26.72 15.62 -2.69
C THR A 449 27.42 14.45 -3.39
N ASP A 450 28.27 13.72 -2.68
CA ASP A 450 29.19 12.69 -3.18
C ASP A 450 29.07 11.45 -2.27
N THR A 451 28.01 10.66 -2.52
CA THR A 451 27.55 9.59 -1.61
C THR A 451 28.60 8.49 -1.38
N ASP A 452 29.41 8.17 -2.39
CA ASP A 452 30.43 7.11 -2.32
C ASP A 452 31.87 7.59 -2.11
N GLN A 453 32.09 8.92 -2.13
CA GLN A 453 33.35 9.62 -1.88
C GLN A 453 34.45 9.35 -2.92
N ASP A 454 34.08 9.08 -4.18
CA ASP A 454 35.02 8.96 -5.30
C ASP A 454 35.53 10.31 -5.85
N GLY A 455 34.81 11.40 -5.57
CA GLY A 455 35.09 12.77 -6.03
C GLY A 455 34.17 13.29 -7.14
N TYR A 456 33.11 12.56 -7.49
CA TYR A 456 32.04 12.93 -8.41
C TYR A 456 30.71 13.04 -7.65
N GLY A 457 29.78 13.85 -8.16
CA GLY A 457 28.56 14.21 -7.44
C GLY A 457 27.28 13.61 -7.99
N ASP A 458 26.38 13.23 -7.10
CA ASP A 458 25.14 12.54 -7.38
C ASP A 458 24.25 13.25 -8.43
N PRO A 459 23.72 12.54 -9.45
CA PRO A 459 22.75 13.08 -10.40
C PRO A 459 21.43 13.49 -9.76
N GLY A 460 21.02 14.74 -10.02
CA GLY A 460 19.69 15.25 -9.68
C GLY A 460 19.71 16.42 -8.68
N TYR A 461 20.78 16.57 -7.92
CA TYR A 461 20.93 17.68 -6.97
C TYR A 461 21.22 18.99 -7.71
N ALA A 462 20.39 20.01 -7.46
CA ALA A 462 20.38 21.25 -8.25
C ALA A 462 21.57 22.18 -7.98
N ALA A 463 22.43 21.84 -7.02
CA ALA A 463 23.54 22.65 -6.52
C ALA A 463 24.94 22.10 -6.85
N THR A 464 25.06 20.91 -7.48
CA THR A 464 26.37 20.26 -7.70
C THR A 464 27.31 21.12 -8.55
N THR A 465 28.39 21.58 -7.92
CA THR A 465 29.51 22.30 -8.55
C THR A 465 30.62 21.36 -9.03
N CYS A 466 30.61 20.12 -8.54
CA CYS A 466 31.45 19.02 -9.00
C CYS A 466 30.92 18.41 -10.30
N THR A 467 31.73 17.50 -10.87
CA THR A 467 31.34 16.71 -12.04
C THR A 467 30.36 15.63 -11.65
N LEU A 468 29.29 15.45 -12.43
CA LEU A 468 28.30 14.40 -12.17
C LEU A 468 28.93 13.01 -12.22
N ASP A 469 28.52 12.17 -11.27
CA ASP A 469 28.85 10.76 -11.19
C ASP A 469 27.95 9.91 -12.13
N ASN A 470 28.51 8.83 -12.65
CA ASN A 470 27.81 7.78 -13.37
C ASN A 470 27.57 6.48 -12.55
N CYS A 471 28.06 6.39 -11.31
CA CYS A 471 27.77 5.30 -10.36
C CYS A 471 27.60 5.78 -8.88
N PRO A 472 26.57 6.57 -8.53
CA PRO A 472 26.44 7.29 -7.23
C PRO A 472 26.61 6.48 -5.93
N ASP A 473 26.38 5.17 -5.99
CA ASP A 473 26.47 4.26 -4.85
C ASP A 473 27.77 3.40 -4.84
N ILE A 474 28.64 3.50 -5.87
CA ILE A 474 29.76 2.56 -6.11
C ILE A 474 31.02 3.26 -6.67
N SER A 475 31.89 3.62 -5.73
CA SER A 475 33.10 4.43 -5.96
C SER A 475 33.92 4.00 -7.18
N ASN A 476 33.89 4.83 -8.23
CA ASN A 476 34.57 4.57 -9.49
C ASN A 476 35.36 5.80 -10.02
N PRO A 477 36.47 6.22 -9.36
CA PRO A 477 37.21 7.47 -9.68
C PRO A 477 37.80 7.61 -11.10
N ASN A 478 37.58 6.63 -11.98
CA ASN A 478 37.91 6.66 -13.40
C ASN A 478 36.73 7.05 -14.30
N GLN A 479 35.49 7.03 -13.80
CA GLN A 479 34.23 7.31 -14.51
C GLN A 479 34.19 6.61 -15.88
N ALA A 480 34.53 5.32 -15.87
CA ALA A 480 34.49 4.50 -17.07
C ALA A 480 33.04 4.26 -17.50
N ASP A 481 32.74 4.53 -18.77
CA ASP A 481 31.44 4.33 -19.43
C ASP A 481 31.78 3.91 -20.87
N ALA A 482 31.73 2.60 -21.12
CA ALA A 482 32.26 1.98 -22.33
C ALA A 482 31.32 2.08 -23.54
N ASP A 483 30.01 2.24 -23.34
CA ASP A 483 29.00 2.33 -24.40
C ASP A 483 28.27 3.69 -24.52
N ALA A 484 28.56 4.61 -23.60
CA ALA A 484 28.10 5.99 -23.54
C ALA A 484 26.60 6.16 -23.18
N ASP A 485 26.06 5.29 -22.33
CA ASP A 485 24.68 5.39 -21.82
C ASP A 485 24.50 6.25 -20.56
N ARG A 486 25.63 6.65 -19.93
CA ARG A 486 25.78 7.43 -18.69
C ARG A 486 25.64 6.66 -17.37
N ILE A 487 25.62 5.34 -17.42
CA ILE A 487 25.86 4.47 -16.27
C ILE A 487 27.34 4.03 -16.36
N GLY A 488 28.03 3.93 -15.23
CA GLY A 488 29.44 3.56 -15.23
C GLY A 488 29.67 2.04 -15.28
N ASP A 489 30.77 1.60 -15.91
CA ASP A 489 31.15 0.19 -16.15
C ASP A 489 31.06 -0.74 -14.91
N VAL A 490 31.05 -0.19 -13.68
CA VAL A 490 31.02 -0.96 -12.42
C VAL A 490 29.62 -1.11 -11.82
N CYS A 491 28.68 -0.23 -12.18
CA CYS A 491 27.28 -0.25 -11.75
C CYS A 491 26.32 -0.54 -12.92
N ASP A 492 26.83 -0.57 -14.15
CA ASP A 492 26.13 -0.98 -15.36
C ASP A 492 25.97 -2.52 -15.40
N ASN A 493 24.73 -2.99 -15.52
CA ASN A 493 24.41 -4.41 -15.70
C ASN A 493 24.63 -4.91 -17.14
N CYS A 494 24.95 -4.01 -18.08
CA CYS A 494 25.41 -4.32 -19.44
C CYS A 494 26.58 -3.43 -19.93
N PRO A 495 27.82 -3.51 -19.35
CA PRO A 495 29.02 -2.64 -19.57
C PRO A 495 29.61 -2.47 -20.98
N SER A 496 28.80 -2.58 -22.03
CA SER A 496 29.15 -2.54 -23.45
C SER A 496 27.93 -2.51 -24.39
N THR A 497 26.70 -2.46 -23.86
CA THR A 497 25.44 -2.51 -24.62
C THR A 497 24.38 -1.53 -24.09
N PHE A 498 24.60 -0.23 -24.36
CA PHE A 498 23.74 0.93 -24.08
C PHE A 498 22.31 0.60 -23.62
N ASN A 499 22.03 0.83 -22.33
CA ASN A 499 20.77 0.49 -21.70
C ASN A 499 20.51 1.34 -20.45
N SER A 500 20.45 2.67 -20.60
CA SER A 500 20.40 3.67 -19.50
C SER A 500 19.16 3.64 -18.58
N GLN A 501 18.40 2.55 -18.61
CA GLN A 501 17.27 2.22 -17.72
C GLN A 501 17.56 0.97 -16.86
N GLN A 502 18.68 0.27 -17.11
CA GLN A 502 19.26 -0.77 -16.26
C GLN A 502 18.26 -1.88 -15.87
N TYR A 503 17.36 -2.25 -16.80
CA TYR A 503 16.41 -3.33 -16.58
C TYR A 503 17.10 -4.69 -16.50
N ASP A 504 16.72 -5.44 -15.47
CA ASP A 504 17.07 -6.83 -15.19
C ASP A 504 15.81 -7.48 -14.60
N GLU A 505 14.96 -8.06 -15.47
CA GLU A 505 13.68 -8.65 -15.04
C GLU A 505 13.87 -9.95 -14.24
N ASN A 506 14.98 -10.66 -14.48
CA ASN A 506 15.25 -11.96 -13.87
C ASN A 506 16.08 -11.88 -12.57
N GLN A 507 16.67 -10.71 -12.28
CA GLN A 507 17.53 -10.37 -11.15
C GLN A 507 18.80 -11.24 -11.03
N ASP A 508 19.38 -11.67 -12.16
CA ASP A 508 20.63 -12.44 -12.21
C ASP A 508 21.90 -11.57 -12.27
N GLY A 509 21.75 -10.25 -12.42
CA GLY A 509 22.83 -9.27 -12.46
C GLY A 509 23.36 -8.98 -13.86
N ILE A 510 22.72 -9.52 -14.91
CA ILE A 510 23.01 -9.20 -16.32
C ILE A 510 21.76 -8.55 -16.93
N GLY A 511 21.88 -7.32 -17.42
CA GLY A 511 20.72 -6.59 -17.94
C GLY A 511 20.10 -7.23 -19.20
N ASP A 512 18.80 -7.01 -19.38
CA ASP A 512 18.01 -7.57 -20.49
C ASP A 512 18.60 -7.22 -21.88
N ALA A 513 19.33 -6.11 -21.97
CA ALA A 513 19.96 -5.63 -23.19
C ALA A 513 21.15 -6.51 -23.67
N CYS A 514 21.83 -7.21 -22.75
CA CYS A 514 23.05 -7.96 -23.02
C CYS A 514 23.02 -9.45 -22.58
N ASP A 515 22.09 -9.87 -21.72
CA ASP A 515 21.86 -11.29 -21.40
C ASP A 515 21.57 -12.11 -22.68
N GLY A 516 20.82 -11.51 -23.61
CA GLY A 516 20.50 -12.12 -24.90
C GLY A 516 19.49 -13.28 -24.78
N SER A 517 18.92 -13.51 -23.60
CA SER A 517 17.61 -14.15 -23.46
C SER A 517 16.57 -13.37 -24.23
N LEU A 518 15.56 -14.09 -24.73
CA LEU A 518 14.42 -13.44 -25.39
C LEU A 518 13.55 -12.79 -24.30
N HIS A 519 13.20 -11.51 -24.44
CA HIS A 519 12.32 -10.79 -23.51
C HIS A 519 11.37 -9.82 -24.26
N ILE A 520 10.14 -9.63 -23.76
CA ILE A 520 9.06 -8.81 -24.35
C ILE A 520 9.01 -7.40 -23.74
N GLN A 521 9.65 -6.42 -24.40
CA GLN A 521 9.63 -4.99 -24.00
C GLN A 521 8.31 -4.25 -24.37
N SER A 522 7.15 -4.81 -24.06
CA SER A 522 5.85 -4.20 -24.46
C SER A 522 5.21 -3.41 -23.33
N TYR A 523 5.17 -2.08 -23.49
CA TYR A 523 4.57 -1.12 -22.56
C TYR A 523 3.05 -1.29 -22.40
N LEU A 524 2.49 -0.61 -21.38
CA LEU A 524 1.05 -0.50 -21.13
C LEU A 524 0.27 -0.23 -22.43
N LEU A 525 -0.74 -1.05 -22.70
CA LEU A 525 -1.56 -0.94 -23.90
C LEU A 525 -2.45 0.30 -23.84
N PRO A 526 -2.42 1.19 -24.85
CA PRO A 526 -3.36 2.30 -24.93
C PRO A 526 -4.81 1.82 -24.98
N ASP A 527 -5.70 2.52 -24.27
CA ASP A 527 -7.15 2.25 -24.26
C ASP A 527 -7.70 2.06 -25.69
N ALA A 528 -8.42 0.96 -25.89
CA ALA A 528 -9.15 0.71 -27.13
C ALA A 528 -10.57 1.26 -27.03
N VAL A 529 -11.17 1.66 -28.15
CA VAL A 529 -12.55 2.16 -28.20
C VAL A 529 -13.46 1.12 -28.86
N ASN A 530 -14.55 0.75 -28.20
CA ASN A 530 -15.51 -0.23 -28.69
C ASN A 530 -16.06 0.18 -30.08
N ASN A 531 -16.13 -0.78 -31.01
CA ASN A 531 -16.43 -0.64 -32.44
C ASN A 531 -15.44 0.20 -33.27
N THR A 532 -14.27 0.58 -32.73
CA THR A 532 -13.21 1.30 -33.46
C THR A 532 -12.03 0.38 -33.77
N PRO A 533 -11.46 0.39 -35.00
CA PRO A 533 -10.29 -0.43 -35.30
C PRO A 533 -9.10 -0.13 -34.37
N TYR A 534 -8.51 -1.19 -33.82
CA TYR A 534 -7.34 -1.16 -32.95
C TYR A 534 -6.15 -1.83 -33.64
N SER A 535 -4.96 -1.28 -33.45
CA SER A 535 -3.71 -1.83 -33.97
C SER A 535 -2.56 -1.40 -33.07
N TYR A 536 -1.97 -2.38 -32.37
CA TYR A 536 -0.77 -2.21 -31.54
C TYR A 536 0.30 -3.21 -32.00
N GLN A 537 1.58 -2.87 -31.83
CA GLN A 537 2.70 -3.72 -32.20
C GLN A 537 3.52 -4.06 -30.96
N PHE A 538 3.67 -5.35 -30.67
CA PHE A 538 4.56 -5.83 -29.60
C PHE A 538 6.03 -5.77 -30.04
N TRP A 539 6.92 -5.66 -29.07
CA TRP A 539 8.37 -5.61 -29.28
C TRP A 539 9.05 -6.63 -28.36
N ALA A 540 10.12 -7.25 -28.86
CA ALA A 540 10.96 -8.17 -28.11
C ALA A 540 12.45 -7.94 -28.44
N VAL A 541 13.30 -8.14 -27.44
CA VAL A 541 14.76 -8.07 -27.51
C VAL A 541 15.38 -9.42 -27.18
N GLY A 542 16.66 -9.56 -27.50
CA GLY A 542 17.41 -10.81 -27.37
C GLY A 542 16.85 -11.96 -28.22
N GLY A 543 17.40 -13.17 -28.02
CA GLY A 543 17.14 -14.32 -28.88
C GLY A 543 17.54 -14.12 -30.35
N ILE A 544 17.08 -15.02 -31.23
CA ILE A 544 17.36 -14.98 -32.67
C ILE A 544 16.08 -14.75 -33.48
N ALA A 545 15.95 -13.59 -34.13
CA ALA A 545 14.85 -13.31 -35.07
C ALA A 545 14.88 -14.27 -36.30
N PRO A 546 13.73 -14.68 -36.86
CA PRO A 546 12.38 -14.15 -36.64
C PRO A 546 11.67 -14.66 -35.39
N TYR A 547 11.01 -13.74 -34.69
CA TYR A 547 10.12 -14.04 -33.57
C TYR A 547 8.76 -14.57 -34.03
N ARG A 548 8.09 -15.33 -33.16
CA ARG A 548 6.71 -15.81 -33.29
C ARG A 548 5.91 -15.37 -32.08
N TRP A 549 4.76 -14.76 -32.33
CA TRP A 549 3.88 -14.23 -31.29
C TRP A 549 2.61 -15.05 -31.16
N GLN A 550 2.14 -15.29 -29.93
CA GLN A 550 0.93 -16.05 -29.67
C GLN A 550 0.24 -15.59 -28.38
N PHE A 551 -1.09 -15.70 -28.34
CA PHE A 551 -1.86 -15.62 -27.09
C PHE A 551 -1.79 -16.97 -26.36
N ILE A 552 -1.59 -16.96 -25.04
CA ILE A 552 -1.44 -18.16 -24.20
C ILE A 552 -2.66 -18.37 -23.29
N SER A 553 -3.09 -17.34 -22.56
CA SER A 553 -4.06 -17.47 -21.47
C SER A 553 -4.73 -16.15 -21.08
N GLY A 554 -5.83 -16.23 -20.32
CA GLY A 554 -6.58 -15.08 -19.81
C GLY A 554 -7.85 -14.78 -20.62
N ASP A 555 -8.51 -13.66 -20.29
CA ASP A 555 -9.68 -13.17 -21.02
C ASP A 555 -9.22 -12.17 -22.09
N PHE A 556 -9.48 -12.48 -23.36
CA PHE A 556 -8.91 -11.76 -24.50
C PHE A 556 -9.96 -10.85 -25.15
N PRO A 557 -9.64 -9.59 -25.49
CA PRO A 557 -10.61 -8.63 -26.04
C PRO A 557 -11.38 -9.16 -27.26
N TYR A 558 -12.69 -9.32 -27.12
CA TYR A 558 -13.57 -9.84 -28.17
C TYR A 558 -13.49 -8.98 -29.44
N GLY A 559 -13.05 -9.58 -30.55
CA GLY A 559 -12.89 -8.90 -31.85
C GLY A 559 -11.47 -8.42 -32.17
N LEU A 560 -10.51 -8.61 -31.26
CA LEU A 560 -9.08 -8.50 -31.54
C LEU A 560 -8.45 -9.88 -31.80
N THR A 561 -7.28 -9.90 -32.45
CA THR A 561 -6.42 -11.08 -32.61
C THR A 561 -4.94 -10.68 -32.58
N VAL A 562 -4.08 -11.54 -32.03
CA VAL A 562 -2.61 -11.43 -32.22
C VAL A 562 -2.24 -12.07 -33.55
N ASN A 563 -1.58 -11.31 -34.43
CA ASN A 563 -1.02 -11.84 -35.66
C ASN A 563 0.38 -12.46 -35.39
N PRO A 564 0.60 -13.76 -35.68
CA PRO A 564 1.86 -14.46 -35.39
C PRO A 564 3.05 -14.10 -36.30
N ASP A 565 2.91 -13.08 -37.16
CA ASP A 565 3.99 -12.55 -37.99
C ASP A 565 5.13 -11.93 -37.15
N THR A 566 6.29 -11.69 -37.79
CA THR A 566 7.56 -11.29 -37.13
C THR A 566 7.53 -9.98 -36.32
N VAL A 567 6.43 -9.24 -36.39
CA VAL A 567 6.20 -7.95 -35.73
C VAL A 567 5.15 -8.02 -34.61
N GLY A 568 4.49 -9.16 -34.39
CA GLY A 568 3.59 -9.36 -33.25
C GLY A 568 2.49 -8.29 -33.11
N THR A 569 1.58 -8.19 -34.08
CA THR A 569 0.56 -7.13 -34.05
C THR A 569 -0.76 -7.58 -33.43
N LEU A 570 -1.19 -6.88 -32.37
CA LEU A 570 -2.54 -6.97 -31.81
C LEU A 570 -3.46 -6.10 -32.67
N THR A 571 -4.36 -6.72 -33.44
CA THR A 571 -5.20 -6.02 -34.42
C THR A 571 -6.64 -6.51 -34.40
N GLY A 572 -7.58 -5.63 -34.77
CA GLY A 572 -8.99 -5.99 -34.96
C GLY A 572 -9.93 -4.82 -34.65
N THR A 573 -11.17 -5.13 -34.30
CA THR A 573 -12.15 -4.14 -33.83
C THR A 573 -12.83 -4.73 -32.60
N PRO A 574 -12.60 -4.19 -31.38
CA PRO A 574 -13.19 -4.74 -30.18
C PRO A 574 -14.70 -4.44 -30.19
N ASN A 575 -15.51 -5.39 -29.73
CA ASN A 575 -16.99 -5.27 -29.76
C ASN A 575 -17.65 -5.31 -28.38
N TYR A 576 -16.85 -5.31 -27.30
CA TYR A 576 -17.30 -5.36 -25.92
C TYR A 576 -16.42 -4.47 -25.04
N SER A 577 -17.05 -3.61 -24.23
CA SER A 577 -16.36 -2.67 -23.33
C SER A 577 -16.10 -3.32 -21.97
N ALA A 578 -14.84 -3.56 -21.63
CA ALA A 578 -14.38 -4.12 -20.36
C ALA A 578 -12.87 -3.88 -20.18
N THR A 579 -12.32 -4.17 -19.00
CA THR A 579 -10.87 -4.38 -18.85
C THR A 579 -10.58 -5.87 -18.95
N PHE A 580 -9.77 -6.25 -19.93
CA PHE A 580 -9.37 -7.61 -20.24
C PHE A 580 -7.97 -7.87 -19.71
N TYR A 581 -7.73 -9.07 -19.15
CA TYR A 581 -6.42 -9.47 -18.60
C TYR A 581 -5.95 -10.75 -19.31
N PHE A 582 -4.82 -10.69 -20.00
CA PHE A 582 -4.32 -11.77 -20.85
C PHE A 582 -2.80 -11.87 -20.89
N THR A 583 -2.32 -13.04 -21.28
CA THR A 583 -0.89 -13.37 -21.41
C THR A 583 -0.56 -13.66 -22.87
N ILE A 584 0.47 -13.00 -23.38
CA ILE A 584 1.08 -13.30 -24.68
C ILE A 584 2.40 -14.03 -24.48
N ALA A 585 2.88 -14.70 -25.53
CA ALA A 585 4.24 -15.21 -25.61
C ALA A 585 4.93 -14.76 -26.90
N CYS A 586 6.23 -14.55 -26.78
CA CYS A 586 7.17 -14.41 -27.87
C CYS A 586 8.08 -15.64 -27.85
N ALA A 587 8.38 -16.21 -29.02
CA ALA A 587 9.34 -17.28 -29.15
C ALA A 587 10.27 -17.03 -30.33
N ASP A 588 11.57 -17.25 -30.16
CA ASP A 588 12.57 -16.89 -31.16
C ASP A 588 12.74 -17.96 -32.26
N SER A 589 13.87 -17.97 -32.95
CA SER A 589 14.22 -19.00 -33.95
C SER A 589 15.51 -19.77 -33.63
N ASP A 590 16.01 -19.65 -32.40
CA ASP A 590 17.19 -20.40 -31.92
C ASP A 590 16.88 -21.91 -31.81
N THR A 591 17.90 -22.74 -31.56
CA THR A 591 17.75 -24.19 -31.41
C THR A 591 18.63 -24.69 -30.25
N PRO A 592 18.07 -24.90 -29.04
CA PRO A 592 16.64 -24.86 -28.70
C PRO A 592 16.03 -23.45 -28.77
N GLN A 593 14.74 -23.39 -29.11
CA GLN A 593 13.97 -22.15 -29.19
C GLN A 593 13.77 -21.55 -27.80
N ARG A 594 14.07 -20.25 -27.64
CA ARG A 594 13.79 -19.49 -26.42
C ARG A 594 12.35 -18.98 -26.47
N THR A 595 11.70 -18.84 -25.33
CA THR A 595 10.32 -18.38 -25.24
C THR A 595 10.14 -17.56 -23.97
N ASP A 596 9.49 -16.43 -24.11
CA ASP A 596 9.14 -15.50 -23.04
C ASP A 596 7.63 -15.22 -23.04
N THR A 597 7.08 -14.81 -21.89
CA THR A 597 5.65 -14.61 -21.67
C THR A 597 5.36 -13.37 -20.83
N LEU A 598 4.56 -12.45 -21.37
CA LEU A 598 4.17 -11.22 -20.67
C LEU A 598 2.67 -11.21 -20.39
N ALA A 599 2.29 -10.95 -19.13
CA ALA A 599 0.93 -10.70 -18.70
C ALA A 599 0.60 -9.20 -18.81
N MET A 600 -0.58 -8.87 -19.32
CA MET A 600 -0.98 -7.50 -19.64
C MET A 600 -2.49 -7.29 -19.55
N SER A 601 -2.91 -6.03 -19.47
CA SER A 601 -4.31 -5.63 -19.52
C SER A 601 -4.59 -4.69 -20.69
N LEU A 602 -5.79 -4.82 -21.28
CA LEU A 602 -6.34 -3.84 -22.22
C LEU A 602 -7.69 -3.35 -21.71
N ARG A 603 -7.81 -2.04 -21.53
CA ARG A 603 -9.07 -1.37 -21.27
C ARG A 603 -9.78 -1.04 -22.59
N VAL A 604 -10.98 -1.56 -22.79
CA VAL A 604 -11.87 -1.18 -23.89
C VAL A 604 -12.96 -0.25 -23.36
N VAL A 605 -12.92 1.01 -23.75
CA VAL A 605 -13.92 2.03 -23.38
C VAL A 605 -15.05 2.10 -24.39
N GLU A 606 -16.21 2.61 -23.96
CA GLU A 606 -17.28 2.98 -24.89
C GLU A 606 -16.85 4.16 -25.78
N PRO A 607 -17.31 4.23 -27.04
CA PRO A 607 -17.09 5.41 -27.87
C PRO A 607 -17.69 6.65 -27.22
N PRO A 608 -17.07 7.83 -27.37
CA PRO A 608 -17.62 9.08 -26.85
C PRO A 608 -19.04 9.29 -27.42
N PRO A 609 -20.01 9.75 -26.61
CA PRO A 609 -21.37 9.99 -27.08
C PRO A 609 -21.36 11.01 -28.23
N PRO A 610 -22.31 10.91 -29.18
CA PRO A 610 -22.45 11.91 -30.23
C PRO A 610 -22.71 13.29 -29.62
N PRO A 611 -22.26 14.39 -30.27
CA PRO A 611 -22.47 15.74 -29.76
C PRO A 611 -23.98 16.02 -29.60
N PRO A 612 -24.40 16.62 -28.47
CA PRO A 612 -25.82 16.76 -28.13
C PRO A 612 -26.57 17.61 -29.17
N ALA A 613 -27.77 17.14 -29.52
CA ALA A 613 -28.58 17.69 -30.60
C ALA A 613 -29.66 18.63 -30.05
N CYS A 614 -30.06 19.65 -30.81
CA CYS A 614 -31.17 20.52 -30.44
C CYS A 614 -32.44 19.68 -30.18
N GLY A 615 -33.02 19.80 -28.98
CA GLY A 615 -34.07 18.94 -28.42
C GLY A 615 -33.61 18.01 -27.28
N ASP A 616 -32.31 17.77 -27.13
CA ASP A 616 -31.65 17.01 -26.04
C ASP A 616 -31.39 17.93 -24.83
N ALA A 617 -32.47 18.45 -24.24
CA ALA A 617 -32.43 19.48 -23.21
C ALA A 617 -31.74 19.03 -21.91
N ASP A 618 -31.72 17.72 -21.60
CA ASP A 618 -30.98 17.17 -20.45
C ASP A 618 -29.55 16.72 -20.78
N GLY A 619 -29.15 16.74 -22.05
CA GLY A 619 -27.80 16.41 -22.51
C GLY A 619 -27.47 14.91 -22.51
N SER A 620 -28.48 14.04 -22.45
CA SER A 620 -28.30 12.58 -22.44
C SER A 620 -28.01 11.96 -23.81
N GLY A 621 -27.92 12.76 -24.88
CA GLY A 621 -27.74 12.34 -26.27
C GLY A 621 -29.00 11.73 -26.89
N ASN A 622 -30.16 11.81 -26.23
CA ASN A 622 -31.37 11.07 -26.59
C ASN A 622 -32.61 11.95 -26.49
N ILE A 623 -33.12 12.44 -27.61
CA ILE A 623 -34.31 13.32 -27.63
C ILE A 623 -35.58 12.51 -27.26
N ASN A 624 -36.05 12.68 -26.02
CA ASN A 624 -37.11 11.87 -25.42
C ASN A 624 -37.97 12.65 -24.40
N ILE A 625 -38.83 11.95 -23.65
CA ILE A 625 -39.75 12.59 -22.69
C ILE A 625 -39.03 13.24 -21.49
N SER A 626 -37.83 12.76 -21.14
CA SER A 626 -37.00 13.35 -20.07
C SER A 626 -36.62 14.80 -20.37
N ASP A 627 -36.34 15.14 -21.62
CA ASP A 627 -36.05 16.51 -22.06
C ASP A 627 -37.23 17.45 -21.84
N VAL A 628 -38.45 17.00 -22.16
CA VAL A 628 -39.69 17.75 -21.87
C VAL A 628 -39.87 17.95 -20.37
N VAL A 629 -39.55 16.94 -19.56
CA VAL A 629 -39.58 17.03 -18.08
C VAL A 629 -38.50 17.99 -17.58
N TYR A 630 -37.32 18.00 -18.17
CA TYR A 630 -36.21 18.90 -17.83
C TYR A 630 -36.60 20.36 -18.11
N LEU A 631 -37.13 20.66 -19.31
CA LEU A 631 -37.64 21.98 -19.68
C LEU A 631 -38.77 22.43 -18.73
N VAL A 632 -39.76 21.57 -18.46
CA VAL A 632 -40.85 21.88 -17.54
C VAL A 632 -40.34 22.16 -16.11
N ASN A 633 -39.32 21.44 -15.64
CA ASN A 633 -38.69 21.70 -14.35
C ASN A 633 -37.91 23.03 -14.34
N HIS A 634 -37.24 23.39 -15.43
CA HIS A 634 -36.61 24.71 -15.56
C HIS A 634 -37.66 25.83 -15.52
N ILE A 635 -38.68 25.76 -16.38
CA ILE A 635 -39.71 26.79 -16.56
C ILE A 635 -40.58 26.99 -15.30
N PHE A 636 -40.96 25.92 -14.60
CA PHE A 636 -41.95 25.98 -13.52
C PHE A 636 -41.44 25.65 -12.12
N ALA A 637 -40.32 24.93 -11.99
CA ALA A 637 -39.77 24.50 -10.70
C ALA A 637 -38.42 25.15 -10.35
N GLY A 638 -37.87 26.01 -11.22
CA GLY A 638 -36.59 26.69 -11.00
C GLY A 638 -35.38 25.77 -11.11
N GLY A 639 -35.49 24.68 -11.90
CA GLY A 639 -34.36 23.83 -12.25
C GLY A 639 -33.29 24.57 -13.07
N LEU A 640 -32.10 23.98 -13.20
CA LEU A 640 -31.07 24.50 -14.11
C LEU A 640 -31.57 24.50 -15.55
N GLY A 641 -31.12 25.48 -16.34
CA GLY A 641 -31.45 25.57 -17.75
C GLY A 641 -30.55 24.67 -18.61
N PRO A 642 -30.99 24.31 -19.83
CA PRO A 642 -30.15 23.60 -20.80
C PRO A 642 -28.86 24.37 -21.10
N ASN A 643 -27.74 23.66 -21.21
CA ASN A 643 -26.44 24.26 -21.48
C ASN A 643 -25.69 23.48 -22.60
N PRO A 644 -25.50 24.08 -23.80
CA PRO A 644 -25.95 25.41 -24.21
C PRO A 644 -27.48 25.52 -24.32
N LEU A 645 -28.01 26.76 -24.22
CA LEU A 645 -29.46 27.04 -24.32
C LEU A 645 -30.10 26.47 -25.59
N ALA A 646 -29.35 26.44 -26.69
CA ALA A 646 -29.76 25.87 -27.98
C ALA A 646 -30.08 24.35 -27.96
N LEU A 647 -29.85 23.65 -26.84
CA LEU A 647 -30.34 22.28 -26.65
C LEU A 647 -31.83 22.24 -26.28
N GLY A 648 -32.35 23.29 -25.63
CA GLY A 648 -33.76 23.37 -25.22
C GLY A 648 -34.61 24.38 -25.99
N ASP A 649 -33.99 25.35 -26.66
CA ASP A 649 -34.65 26.34 -27.54
C ASP A 649 -35.01 25.66 -28.87
N THR A 650 -36.20 25.07 -28.92
CA THR A 650 -36.68 24.25 -30.03
C THR A 650 -37.44 25.05 -31.09
N ASP A 651 -37.94 26.25 -30.76
CA ASP A 651 -38.53 27.16 -31.74
C ASP A 651 -37.59 28.27 -32.26
N CYS A 652 -36.39 28.36 -31.69
CA CYS A 652 -35.29 29.25 -32.05
C CYS A 652 -35.55 30.74 -31.74
N ASP A 653 -36.40 31.06 -30.75
CA ASP A 653 -36.70 32.45 -30.38
C ASP A 653 -35.65 33.09 -29.44
N GLY A 654 -34.73 32.28 -28.90
CA GLY A 654 -33.65 32.69 -28.01
C GLY A 654 -34.03 32.68 -26.52
N THR A 655 -35.21 32.17 -26.18
CA THR A 655 -35.65 31.94 -24.80
C THR A 655 -35.92 30.45 -24.54
N ILE A 656 -36.26 30.09 -23.29
CA ILE A 656 -36.71 28.73 -22.94
C ILE A 656 -38.06 28.89 -22.27
N ASP A 657 -39.13 28.50 -22.96
CA ASP A 657 -40.50 28.72 -22.49
C ASP A 657 -41.45 27.54 -22.77
N VAL A 658 -42.74 27.71 -22.48
CA VAL A 658 -43.75 26.66 -22.62
C VAL A 658 -43.92 26.21 -24.08
N ALA A 659 -43.66 27.08 -25.05
CA ALA A 659 -43.67 26.76 -26.47
C ALA A 659 -42.65 25.67 -26.80
N ASP A 660 -41.46 25.70 -26.20
CA ASP A 660 -40.42 24.69 -26.41
C ASP A 660 -40.84 23.31 -25.91
N ALA A 661 -41.27 23.23 -24.65
CA ALA A 661 -41.72 21.99 -24.06
C ALA A 661 -42.89 21.39 -24.86
N VAL A 662 -43.80 22.23 -25.38
CA VAL A 662 -44.92 21.80 -26.24
C VAL A 662 -44.42 21.34 -27.62
N ARG A 663 -43.49 22.05 -28.25
CA ARG A 663 -42.96 21.74 -29.57
C ARG A 663 -42.14 20.45 -29.56
N LEU A 664 -41.31 20.27 -28.54
CA LEU A 664 -40.57 19.03 -28.28
C LEU A 664 -41.51 17.85 -28.03
N MET A 665 -42.56 18.03 -27.21
CA MET A 665 -43.59 17.01 -26.99
C MET A 665 -44.34 16.66 -28.30
N VAL A 666 -44.62 17.63 -29.17
CA VAL A 666 -45.21 17.40 -30.50
C VAL A 666 -44.25 16.68 -31.45
N HIS A 667 -42.93 16.86 -31.32
CA HIS A 667 -41.95 16.08 -32.08
C HIS A 667 -41.87 14.62 -31.59
N ILE A 668 -41.85 14.39 -30.27
CA ILE A 668 -41.74 13.05 -29.67
C ILE A 668 -42.98 12.19 -29.96
N PHE A 669 -44.19 12.77 -29.91
CA PHE A 669 -45.46 12.04 -30.07
C PHE A 669 -46.16 12.27 -31.42
N GLY A 670 -45.62 13.12 -32.29
CA GLY A 670 -46.21 13.48 -33.58
C GLY A 670 -45.28 13.21 -34.75
N SER A 671 -45.85 12.94 -35.93
CA SER A 671 -45.09 12.60 -37.14
C SER A 671 -44.51 13.83 -37.85
N VAL A 672 -43.69 14.63 -37.16
CA VAL A 672 -43.05 15.86 -37.67
C VAL A 672 -41.52 15.75 -37.62
N ALA A 673 -40.85 16.16 -38.70
CA ALA A 673 -39.40 15.98 -38.84
C ALA A 673 -38.59 17.11 -38.17
N SER A 674 -37.55 16.71 -37.42
CA SER A 674 -36.64 17.52 -36.60
C SER A 674 -37.35 18.39 -35.53
N PRO A 675 -36.98 18.30 -34.23
CA PRO A 675 -37.59 19.13 -33.20
C PRO A 675 -37.33 20.63 -33.49
N CYS A 676 -36.12 20.92 -33.98
CA CYS A 676 -35.68 22.25 -34.33
C CYS A 676 -35.73 22.45 -35.84
N THR A 677 -36.66 23.30 -36.27
CA THR A 677 -36.77 23.86 -37.63
C THR A 677 -37.11 25.34 -37.47
N CYS A 678 -36.09 26.17 -37.28
CA CYS A 678 -36.24 27.62 -37.26
C CYS A 678 -36.86 28.09 -38.58
N LYS A 679 -37.86 28.98 -38.55
CA LYS A 679 -38.64 29.33 -39.75
C LYS A 679 -39.15 30.76 -39.78
#